data_AF-K0Y4Z1-F1
#
_entry.id   AF-K0Y4Z1-F1
#
_cell.length_a   1.000
_cell.length_b   1.000
_cell.length_c   1.000
_cell.angle_alpha   90.00
_cell.angle_beta   90.00
_cell.angle_gamma   90.00
#
_symmetry.space_group_name_H-M   'P 1'
#
loop_
_entity.id
_entity.type
_entity.pdbx_description
1 polymer ?
#
loop_
_entity_poly.entity_id
_entity_poly.type
_entity_poly.pdbx_seq_one_letter_code
_entity_poly.pdbx_strand_id
1 'polypeptide(L)'
;MKKTLLNKFILVTTMGTILVTGVGRNIFIKDINAFTTKKGTVDVSALNVRSNAGTGNNTIATLERDTSVTVLDEVNSDGMYWYKISFNTGSGDREGYVAKNYIKTESTAKYTTDKTFESEIAGFPESYKNRLRALHAEYPNWKFVVQNVDISWDEVIRNESIVGVNLVKKNAKSSWKSTARGAYNWSNGTWPGFDSNEWVAASESIIRYYMDPRNFLDSTNIFQFLNHGYTTGEQTEEGVEKMLKGTFMESKSSVKSTVPSATSAPTTLATTTATTAASTTQAQNAGPVADLNEKIELVGPTGESLTAATLPKEELPTVEDKDNGPGYTEPAPAPIFESTTEFNDTEHGPGVVNSDSIKESVSASNSTYASTSASSAGENANALSNGTTYVDMIMDAAKSSGVNPYVIAAMLIQEQGVKGTSGLISGATGIYNFFNIEAYQSGNQSATSRGLAWAGSGNTYLRPWNTKAKAIIGGAMFYGSTYSKAGQNTFYLKKFNVLGENKYKHQYMTNIEGAKNEGAMLSRAYSEEDKKGVFTFHIPVYKDMPEVPEAMPTGDGSPNNRLSSLSISGYNITPGFSSDNYSYTVELPSNVNNVNIKANAADASATVSGSGDIELNSSNSAVDIIVTAQNGTKEKYSINIKRGN
;
A
#
# COMPACT_ATOMS: atom_id res chain seq x y z
N MET A 1 -17.41 -1.55 54.49
CA MET A 1 -16.97 -1.54 53.07
C MET A 1 -15.44 -1.48 53.03
N LYS A 2 -14.85 -2.29 52.14
CA LYS A 2 -13.50 -2.21 51.55
C LYS A 2 -12.28 -2.36 52.48
N LYS A 3 -11.80 -3.60 52.52
CA LYS A 3 -10.47 -4.02 52.97
C LYS A 3 -9.41 -3.78 51.87
N THR A 4 -8.21 -3.52 52.36
CA THR A 4 -6.90 -3.29 51.76
C THR A 4 -6.44 -4.39 50.80
N LEU A 5 -5.78 -3.95 49.72
CA LEU A 5 -5.02 -4.72 48.74
C LEU A 5 -3.66 -5.15 49.35
N LEU A 6 -3.31 -6.42 49.19
CA LEU A 6 -1.92 -6.86 49.21
C LEU A 6 -1.75 -7.94 48.13
N ASN A 7 -1.12 -7.56 47.02
CA ASN A 7 -0.73 -8.44 45.92
C ASN A 7 0.32 -9.45 46.41
N LYS A 8 0.05 -10.74 46.20
CA LYS A 8 1.07 -11.79 46.14
C LYS A 8 0.97 -12.51 44.81
N PHE A 9 2.05 -12.44 44.06
CA PHE A 9 2.41 -13.30 42.93
C PHE A 9 2.17 -14.78 43.28
N ILE A 10 1.42 -15.50 42.44
CA ILE A 10 1.48 -16.96 42.36
C ILE A 10 1.70 -17.33 40.89
N LEU A 11 2.92 -17.80 40.64
CA LEU A 11 3.36 -18.52 39.46
C LEU A 11 2.64 -19.89 39.46
N VAL A 12 1.77 -20.17 38.49
CA VAL A 12 1.17 -21.50 38.32
C VAL A 12 1.68 -22.11 37.01
N THR A 13 2.76 -22.87 37.12
CA THR A 13 3.09 -23.95 36.20
C THR A 13 2.27 -25.17 36.58
N THR A 14 1.19 -25.47 35.84
CA THR A 14 0.44 -26.72 35.96
C THR A 14 0.78 -27.66 34.81
N MET A 15 1.68 -28.61 35.07
CA MET A 15 1.65 -29.93 34.43
C MET A 15 0.42 -30.67 34.96
N GLY A 16 -0.50 -31.04 34.08
CA GLY A 16 -1.66 -31.86 34.41
C GLY A 16 -1.44 -33.31 33.97
N THR A 17 -0.86 -34.15 34.82
CA THR A 17 -1.13 -35.60 34.80
C THR A 17 -2.21 -35.89 35.82
N ILE A 18 -3.45 -36.10 35.37
CA ILE A 18 -4.52 -36.60 36.24
C ILE A 18 -4.37 -38.12 36.32
N LEU A 19 -3.92 -38.61 37.47
CA LEU A 19 -4.05 -40.02 37.83
C LEU A 19 -5.49 -40.23 38.33
N VAL A 20 -6.35 -40.85 37.52
CA VAL A 20 -7.71 -41.23 37.94
C VAL A 20 -7.68 -42.64 38.51
N THR A 21 -7.79 -42.76 39.83
CA THR A 21 -8.27 -43.99 40.47
C THR A 21 -9.78 -43.88 40.69
N GLY A 22 -10.55 -44.81 40.11
CA GLY A 22 -11.85 -45.19 40.66
C GLY A 22 -13.10 -44.82 39.85
N VAL A 23 -13.59 -45.84 39.15
CA VAL A 23 -15.00 -46.19 38.92
C VAL A 23 -15.89 -45.21 38.13
N GLY A 24 -15.92 -45.44 36.82
CA GLY A 24 -17.17 -45.59 36.07
C GLY A 24 -18.07 -44.36 35.90
N ARG A 25 -17.65 -43.40 35.07
CA ARG A 25 -18.53 -42.64 34.15
C ARG A 25 -17.71 -42.24 32.91
N ASN A 26 -18.28 -42.39 31.72
CA ASN A 26 -17.69 -41.91 30.47
C ASN A 26 -17.57 -40.38 30.54
N ILE A 27 -16.41 -39.88 30.96
CA ILE A 27 -16.04 -38.48 30.85
C ILE A 27 -15.48 -38.29 29.45
N PHE A 28 -16.22 -37.58 28.61
CA PHE A 28 -15.69 -37.01 27.37
C PHE A 28 -14.53 -36.07 27.76
N ILE A 29 -13.30 -36.52 27.57
CA ILE A 29 -12.13 -35.63 27.56
C ILE A 29 -12.23 -34.86 26.24
N LYS A 30 -12.66 -33.60 26.34
CA LYS A 30 -12.50 -32.64 25.24
C LYS A 30 -11.01 -32.30 25.23
N ASP A 31 -10.29 -32.67 24.18
CA ASP A 31 -8.88 -32.29 24.02
C ASP A 31 -8.76 -30.76 24.08
N ILE A 32 -8.25 -30.24 25.18
CA ILE A 32 -7.90 -28.82 25.31
C ILE A 32 -6.49 -28.72 24.73
N ASN A 33 -6.40 -28.40 23.44
CA ASN A 33 -5.15 -27.92 22.86
C ASN A 33 -4.79 -26.58 23.52
N ALA A 34 -3.98 -26.60 24.58
CA ALA A 34 -3.50 -25.39 25.22
C ALA A 34 -2.52 -24.68 24.27
N PHE A 35 -2.91 -23.50 23.77
CA PHE A 35 -2.02 -22.66 22.97
C PHE A 35 -0.81 -22.27 23.83
N THR A 36 0.39 -22.66 23.41
CA THR A 36 1.62 -22.29 24.11
C THR A 36 1.89 -20.82 23.86
N THR A 37 1.92 -20.01 24.91
CA THR A 37 2.19 -18.58 24.80
C THR A 37 3.57 -18.34 24.19
N LYS A 38 3.69 -17.34 23.33
CA LYS A 38 4.96 -16.97 22.66
C LYS A 38 5.22 -15.49 22.87
N LYS A 39 6.49 -15.11 22.98
CA LYS A 39 6.84 -13.70 22.87
C LYS A 39 6.79 -13.26 21.41
N GLY A 40 6.43 -12.01 21.21
CA GLY A 40 6.45 -11.40 19.90
C GLY A 40 6.68 -9.90 19.97
N THR A 41 6.84 -9.32 18.79
CA THR A 41 7.16 -7.92 18.60
C THR A 41 6.36 -7.37 17.43
N VAL A 42 5.86 -6.15 17.54
CA VAL A 42 5.13 -5.48 16.46
C VAL A 42 6.07 -5.17 15.30
N ASP A 43 5.77 -5.67 14.10
CA ASP A 43 6.61 -5.50 12.91
C ASP A 43 6.03 -4.49 11.90
N VAL A 44 5.09 -3.64 12.31
CA VAL A 44 4.55 -2.54 11.49
C VAL A 44 4.66 -1.22 12.25
N SER A 45 4.77 -0.09 11.55
CA SER A 45 4.93 1.24 12.16
C SER A 45 3.81 1.59 13.14
N ALA A 46 2.57 1.21 12.84
CA ALA A 46 1.43 1.35 13.73
C ALA A 46 0.47 0.15 13.59
N LEU A 47 0.17 -0.52 14.69
CA LEU A 47 -0.69 -1.70 14.75
C LEU A 47 -1.91 -1.45 15.64
N ASN A 48 -3.10 -1.43 15.02
CA ASN A 48 -4.35 -1.35 15.77
C ASN A 48 -4.62 -2.66 16.52
N VAL A 49 -4.77 -2.55 17.84
CA VAL A 49 -5.26 -3.62 18.71
C VAL A 49 -6.77 -3.49 18.82
N ARG A 50 -7.48 -4.58 18.57
CA ARG A 50 -8.94 -4.62 18.54
C ARG A 50 -9.52 -5.34 19.74
N SER A 51 -10.77 -4.99 20.06
CA SER A 51 -11.52 -5.62 21.15
C SER A 51 -11.82 -7.10 20.90
N ASN A 52 -11.91 -7.51 19.63
CA ASN A 52 -12.09 -8.90 19.21
C ASN A 52 -11.40 -9.14 17.86
N ALA A 53 -11.24 -10.41 17.46
CA ALA A 53 -10.73 -10.79 16.15
C ALA A 53 -11.71 -10.32 15.04
N GLY A 54 -11.18 -9.65 14.03
CA GLY A 54 -11.96 -9.12 12.90
C GLY A 54 -11.75 -7.62 12.68
N THR A 55 -11.73 -7.18 11.42
CA THR A 55 -11.42 -5.79 11.03
C THR A 55 -12.55 -4.80 11.35
N GLY A 56 -13.78 -5.29 11.58
CA GLY A 56 -14.93 -4.47 11.99
C GLY A 56 -14.98 -4.15 13.49
N ASN A 57 -14.12 -4.77 14.31
CA ASN A 57 -14.13 -4.56 15.76
C ASN A 57 -13.46 -3.25 16.18
N ASN A 58 -13.91 -2.68 17.30
CA ASN A 58 -13.38 -1.43 17.83
C ASN A 58 -11.87 -1.50 18.10
N THR A 59 -11.14 -0.46 17.69
CA THR A 59 -9.73 -0.28 18.04
C THR A 59 -9.63 0.22 19.48
N ILE A 60 -8.93 -0.52 20.35
CA ILE A 60 -8.79 -0.25 21.78
C ILE A 60 -7.40 0.29 22.18
N ALA A 61 -6.42 0.15 21.29
CA ALA A 61 -5.08 0.71 21.40
C ALA A 61 -4.42 0.70 20.01
N THR A 62 -3.35 1.46 19.86
CA THR A 62 -2.44 1.36 18.71
C THR A 62 -1.03 1.15 19.27
N LEU A 63 -0.35 0.10 18.83
CA LEU A 63 1.02 -0.21 19.24
C LEU A 63 1.99 0.23 18.16
N GLU A 64 3.11 0.81 18.58
CA GLU A 64 4.18 1.20 17.67
C GLU A 64 5.06 0.00 17.32
N ARG A 65 5.81 0.10 16.22
CA ARG A 65 6.84 -0.88 15.83
C ARG A 65 7.77 -1.18 17.01
N ASP A 66 8.25 -2.41 17.07
CA ASP A 66 9.15 -2.90 18.11
C ASP A 66 8.54 -2.99 19.52
N THR A 67 7.26 -2.65 19.69
CA THR A 67 6.52 -2.92 20.93
C THR A 67 6.51 -4.42 21.23
N SER A 68 6.98 -4.79 22.42
CA SER A 68 6.97 -6.17 22.89
C SER A 68 5.58 -6.60 23.34
N VAL A 69 5.16 -7.79 22.90
CA VAL A 69 3.87 -8.40 23.24
C VAL A 69 4.05 -9.86 23.65
N THR A 70 3.04 -10.41 24.32
CA THR A 70 2.94 -11.86 24.55
C THR A 70 1.74 -12.39 23.79
N VAL A 71 1.97 -13.27 22.82
CA VAL A 71 0.91 -13.98 22.09
C VAL A 71 0.32 -15.05 23.01
N LEU A 72 -0.98 -14.93 23.27
CA LEU A 72 -1.74 -15.77 24.17
C LEU A 72 -2.56 -16.82 23.43
N ASP A 73 -3.03 -16.52 22.22
CA ASP A 73 -3.86 -17.39 21.41
C ASP A 73 -3.79 -17.02 19.92
N GLU A 74 -4.20 -17.93 19.05
CA GLU A 74 -4.38 -17.73 17.61
C GLU A 74 -5.79 -18.12 17.19
N VAL A 75 -6.53 -17.17 16.62
CA VAL A 75 -7.92 -17.35 16.20
C VAL A 75 -8.03 -17.03 14.72
N ASN A 76 -8.72 -17.85 13.95
CA ASN A 76 -9.15 -17.48 12.60
C ASN A 76 -10.51 -16.80 12.67
N SER A 77 -10.61 -15.57 12.17
CA SER A 77 -11.87 -14.81 12.09
C SER A 77 -11.87 -14.01 10.79
N ASP A 78 -12.99 -14.05 10.07
CA ASP A 78 -13.14 -13.47 8.74
C ASP A 78 -11.95 -13.87 7.85
N GLY A 79 -11.65 -15.17 7.84
CA GLY A 79 -10.59 -15.80 7.05
C GLY A 79 -9.18 -15.23 7.20
N MET A 80 -8.94 -14.44 8.24
CA MET A 80 -7.63 -13.94 8.62
C MET A 80 -7.27 -14.49 10.00
N TYR A 81 -6.01 -14.88 10.17
CA TYR A 81 -5.52 -15.26 11.49
C TYR A 81 -5.22 -14.02 12.33
N TRP A 82 -5.70 -14.05 13.56
CA TRP A 82 -5.51 -13.03 14.58
C TRP A 82 -4.76 -13.65 15.75
N TYR A 83 -3.83 -12.89 16.31
CA TYR A 83 -3.28 -13.18 17.62
C TYR A 83 -4.07 -12.46 18.69
N LYS A 84 -4.48 -13.20 19.73
CA LYS A 84 -4.77 -12.60 21.01
C LYS A 84 -3.44 -12.29 21.68
N ILE A 85 -3.22 -11.04 22.07
CA ILE A 85 -1.98 -10.59 22.68
C ILE A 85 -2.23 -9.96 24.04
N SER A 86 -1.25 -10.10 24.94
CA SER A 86 -1.07 -9.23 26.10
C SER A 86 0.00 -8.18 25.78
N PHE A 87 -0.29 -6.93 26.11
CA PHE A 87 0.56 -5.76 25.84
C PHE A 87 0.43 -4.73 26.97
N ASN A 88 1.40 -3.82 27.06
CA ASN A 88 1.43 -2.78 28.10
C ASN A 88 1.76 -1.42 27.47
N THR A 89 0.89 -0.44 27.66
CA THR A 89 1.06 0.96 27.18
C THR A 89 1.28 1.94 28.34
N GLY A 90 1.87 1.50 29.44
CA GLY A 90 2.10 2.32 30.65
C GLY A 90 0.93 2.37 31.64
N SER A 91 -0.24 1.81 31.29
CA SER A 91 -1.43 1.74 32.15
C SER A 91 -1.65 0.35 32.80
N GLY A 92 -0.67 -0.54 32.72
CA GLY A 92 -0.77 -1.95 33.09
C GLY A 92 -1.05 -2.87 31.90
N ASP A 93 -0.98 -4.17 32.14
CA ASP A 93 -1.17 -5.20 31.11
C ASP A 93 -2.63 -5.25 30.65
N ARG A 94 -2.82 -5.22 29.33
CA ARG A 94 -4.12 -5.27 28.65
C ARG A 94 -4.10 -6.39 27.62
N GLU A 95 -5.27 -6.92 27.30
CA GLU A 95 -5.44 -7.91 26.24
C GLU A 95 -6.21 -7.33 25.06
N GLY A 96 -5.95 -7.87 23.87
CA GLY A 96 -6.68 -7.55 22.65
C GLY A 96 -6.23 -8.41 21.48
N TYR A 97 -6.76 -8.11 20.30
CA TYR A 97 -6.54 -8.91 19.10
C TYR A 97 -5.83 -8.09 18.01
N VAL A 98 -4.84 -8.69 17.36
CA VAL A 98 -4.09 -8.10 16.25
C VAL A 98 -3.97 -9.09 15.09
N ALA A 99 -3.87 -8.59 13.85
CA ALA A 99 -3.66 -9.48 12.71
C ALA A 99 -2.29 -10.16 12.82
N LYS A 100 -2.25 -11.48 12.64
CA LYS A 100 -1.06 -12.34 12.84
C LYS A 100 0.16 -11.87 12.06
N ASN A 101 -0.04 -11.42 10.82
CA ASN A 101 1.04 -11.02 9.91
C ASN A 101 1.85 -9.80 10.38
N TYR A 102 1.39 -9.08 11.41
CA TYR A 102 2.09 -7.91 11.96
C TYR A 102 2.83 -8.19 13.26
N ILE A 103 2.88 -9.44 13.72
CA ILE A 103 3.63 -9.85 14.91
C ILE A 103 4.73 -10.82 14.51
N LYS A 104 5.97 -10.42 14.78
CA LYS A 104 7.14 -11.29 14.66
C LYS A 104 7.32 -12.07 15.97
N THR A 105 7.35 -13.40 15.91
CA THR A 105 7.63 -14.25 17.08
C THR A 105 9.11 -14.64 17.13
N GLU A 106 9.62 -15.08 18.29
CA GLU A 106 11.06 -15.23 18.63
C GLU A 106 11.95 -16.12 17.72
N SER A 107 11.49 -16.55 16.55
CA SER A 107 12.37 -17.07 15.50
C SER A 107 13.03 -15.95 14.67
N THR A 108 13.57 -14.93 15.33
CA THR A 108 14.24 -13.81 14.65
C THR A 108 15.66 -14.19 14.26
N ALA A 109 15.92 -14.37 12.97
CA ALA A 109 17.27 -14.30 12.44
C ALA A 109 17.86 -12.92 12.80
N LYS A 110 18.91 -12.90 13.60
CA LYS A 110 19.68 -11.69 13.86
C LYS A 110 20.55 -11.42 12.65
N TYR A 111 20.51 -10.19 12.11
CA TYR A 111 21.38 -9.80 11.02
C TYR A 111 22.84 -9.95 11.45
N THR A 112 23.60 -10.74 10.71
CA THR A 112 25.06 -10.77 10.76
C THR A 112 25.59 -10.02 9.55
N THR A 113 26.66 -9.25 9.71
CA THR A 113 27.20 -8.42 8.64
C THR A 113 27.51 -9.24 7.39
N ASP A 114 26.85 -8.86 6.31
CA ASP A 114 26.98 -9.42 4.97
C ASP A 114 27.52 -8.31 4.06
N LYS A 115 28.79 -8.43 3.66
CA LYS A 115 29.47 -7.40 2.86
C LYS A 115 28.85 -7.22 1.48
N THR A 116 28.32 -8.28 0.90
CA THR A 116 27.64 -8.23 -0.40
C THR A 116 26.37 -7.40 -0.25
N PHE A 117 25.55 -7.75 0.74
CA PHE A 117 24.33 -7.01 1.04
C PHE A 117 24.57 -5.53 1.37
N GLU A 118 25.56 -5.22 2.20
CA GLU A 118 25.90 -3.81 2.53
C GLU A 118 26.32 -3.01 1.28
N SER A 119 26.93 -3.67 0.30
CA SER A 119 27.27 -3.04 -1.00
C SER A 119 26.02 -2.81 -1.85
N GLU A 120 25.06 -3.75 -1.84
CA GLU A 120 23.79 -3.62 -2.56
C GLU A 120 22.94 -2.46 -2.03
N ILE A 121 22.91 -2.24 -0.71
CA ILE A 121 22.12 -1.15 -0.10
C ILE A 121 22.92 0.14 0.10
N ALA A 122 24.14 0.26 -0.44
CA ALA A 122 25.01 1.41 -0.23
C ALA A 122 24.39 2.74 -0.69
N GLY A 123 23.52 2.70 -1.71
CA GLY A 123 22.80 3.86 -2.23
C GLY A 123 21.65 4.37 -1.36
N PHE A 124 21.25 3.64 -0.32
CA PHE A 124 20.19 4.09 0.59
C PHE A 124 20.73 5.01 1.71
N PRO A 125 19.96 6.01 2.16
CA PRO A 125 20.25 6.75 3.39
C PRO A 125 20.26 5.83 4.62
N GLU A 126 21.03 6.16 5.66
CA GLU A 126 21.13 5.31 6.86
C GLU A 126 19.79 5.07 7.58
N SER A 127 18.86 6.02 7.50
CA SER A 127 17.51 5.87 8.07
C SER A 127 16.72 4.69 7.48
N TYR A 128 17.12 4.14 6.33
CA TYR A 128 16.50 2.96 5.71
C TYR A 128 17.19 1.65 6.11
N LYS A 129 18.53 1.68 6.23
CA LYS A 129 19.36 0.47 6.23
C LYS A 129 19.07 -0.48 7.38
N ASN A 130 18.71 0.03 8.56
CA ASN A 130 18.36 -0.81 9.70
C ASN A 130 17.18 -1.75 9.40
N ARG A 131 16.16 -1.26 8.69
CA ARG A 131 15.01 -2.08 8.30
C ARG A 131 15.34 -3.02 7.15
N LEU A 132 16.14 -2.57 6.17
CA LEU A 132 16.60 -3.43 5.08
C LEU A 132 17.44 -4.61 5.60
N ARG A 133 18.34 -4.40 6.56
CA ARG A 133 19.09 -5.46 7.25
C ARG A 133 18.18 -6.45 7.96
N ALA A 134 17.14 -5.96 8.65
CA ALA A 134 16.18 -6.81 9.33
C ALA A 134 15.39 -7.69 8.36
N LEU A 135 15.02 -7.15 7.19
CA LEU A 135 14.35 -7.90 6.13
C LEU A 135 15.29 -8.89 5.45
N HIS A 136 16.54 -8.52 5.17
CA HIS A 136 17.55 -9.42 4.60
C HIS A 136 17.87 -10.60 5.50
N ALA A 137 17.93 -10.39 6.81
CA ALA A 137 18.13 -11.47 7.76
C ALA A 137 17.00 -12.52 7.70
N GLU A 138 15.77 -12.09 7.38
CA GLU A 138 14.60 -12.95 7.28
C GLU A 138 14.43 -13.56 5.88
N TYR A 139 14.68 -12.77 4.84
CA TYR A 139 14.51 -13.12 3.44
C TYR A 139 15.79 -12.74 2.65
N PRO A 140 16.86 -13.56 2.72
CA PRO A 140 18.17 -13.21 2.16
C PRO A 140 18.22 -13.15 0.62
N ASN A 141 17.15 -13.60 -0.05
CA ASN A 141 17.02 -13.54 -1.51
C ASN A 141 16.27 -12.30 -1.99
N TRP A 142 15.78 -11.45 -1.08
CA TRP A 142 15.12 -10.20 -1.45
C TRP A 142 16.16 -9.16 -1.87
N LYS A 143 15.85 -8.47 -2.96
CA LYS A 143 16.69 -7.40 -3.53
C LYS A 143 16.03 -6.06 -3.27
N PHE A 144 16.81 -5.08 -2.83
CA PHE A 144 16.34 -3.72 -2.59
C PHE A 144 17.02 -2.75 -3.56
N VAL A 145 16.23 -2.10 -4.39
CA VAL A 145 16.69 -1.15 -5.39
C VAL A 145 16.27 0.24 -4.98
N VAL A 146 17.25 1.13 -4.81
CA VAL A 146 16.99 2.54 -4.54
C VAL A 146 16.39 3.20 -5.79
N GLN A 147 15.29 3.93 -5.60
CA GLN A 147 14.73 4.81 -6.62
C GLN A 147 14.87 6.26 -6.15
N ASN A 148 15.89 6.94 -6.67
CA ASN A 148 16.12 8.35 -6.37
C ASN A 148 15.00 9.19 -6.97
N VAL A 149 14.25 9.88 -6.11
CA VAL A 149 13.24 10.85 -6.49
C VAL A 149 13.89 12.24 -6.44
N ASP A 150 14.05 12.86 -7.60
CA ASP A 150 14.67 14.17 -7.75
C ASP A 150 13.72 15.32 -7.37
N ILE A 151 13.12 15.23 -6.18
CA ILE A 151 12.15 16.17 -5.62
C ILE A 151 12.40 16.23 -4.11
N SER A 152 12.41 17.45 -3.54
CA SER A 152 12.54 17.61 -2.09
C SER A 152 11.30 17.09 -1.36
N TRP A 153 11.47 16.60 -0.14
CA TRP A 153 10.39 16.08 0.69
C TRP A 153 9.27 17.11 0.89
N ASP A 154 9.60 18.35 1.21
CA ASP A 154 8.59 19.39 1.40
C ASP A 154 7.88 19.79 0.10
N GLU A 155 8.56 19.71 -1.04
CA GLU A 155 7.93 19.97 -2.35
C GLU A 155 6.94 18.87 -2.72
N VAL A 156 7.32 17.59 -2.57
CA VAL A 156 6.42 16.49 -2.89
C VAL A 156 5.19 16.50 -1.98
N ILE A 157 5.38 16.77 -0.68
CA ILE A 157 4.28 16.86 0.28
C ILE A 157 3.35 18.02 -0.04
N ARG A 158 3.88 19.19 -0.42
CA ARG A 158 3.05 20.33 -0.84
C ARG A 158 2.18 20.00 -2.04
N ASN A 159 2.73 19.32 -3.04
CA ASN A 159 2.01 18.94 -4.26
C ASN A 159 0.94 17.87 -3.98
N GLU A 160 1.21 16.93 -3.08
CA GLU A 160 0.26 15.87 -2.70
C GLU A 160 -0.79 16.34 -1.68
N SER A 161 -0.53 17.44 -0.97
CA SER A 161 -1.46 18.04 0.00
C SER A 161 -2.48 19.00 -0.61
N ILE A 162 -2.53 19.10 -1.95
CA ILE A 162 -3.60 19.83 -2.65
C ILE A 162 -4.95 19.17 -2.30
N VAL A 163 -5.91 19.99 -1.86
CA VAL A 163 -7.23 19.54 -1.43
C VAL A 163 -7.91 18.73 -2.54
N GLY A 164 -8.29 17.50 -2.22
CA GLY A 164 -8.96 16.57 -3.14
C GLY A 164 -8.02 15.59 -3.87
N VAL A 165 -6.69 15.76 -3.82
CA VAL A 165 -5.74 14.81 -4.42
C VAL A 165 -5.66 13.53 -3.62
N ASN A 166 -5.52 13.65 -2.29
CA ASN A 166 -5.49 12.53 -1.37
C ASN A 166 -6.70 12.59 -0.42
N LEU A 167 -7.36 11.44 -0.26
CA LEU A 167 -8.58 11.30 0.52
C LEU A 167 -8.43 10.25 1.62
N VAL A 168 -9.17 10.45 2.70
CA VAL A 168 -9.38 9.52 3.80
C VAL A 168 -10.87 9.29 4.05
N LYS A 169 -11.24 8.19 4.70
CA LYS A 169 -12.63 7.96 5.10
C LYS A 169 -13.10 9.04 6.07
N LYS A 170 -14.37 9.44 5.96
CA LYS A 170 -14.99 10.47 6.81
C LYS A 170 -15.00 10.10 8.29
N ASN A 171 -15.12 8.80 8.58
CA ASN A 171 -15.05 8.22 9.93
C ASN A 171 -13.61 8.01 10.45
N ALA A 172 -12.58 8.36 9.66
CA ALA A 172 -11.21 8.35 10.15
C ALA A 172 -11.03 9.39 11.28
N LYS A 173 -9.96 9.19 12.06
CA LYS A 173 -9.53 10.12 13.12
C LYS A 173 -9.47 11.54 12.59
N SER A 174 -9.92 12.52 13.38
CA SER A 174 -9.90 13.91 12.91
C SER A 174 -8.52 14.45 12.56
N SER A 175 -7.45 13.93 13.17
CA SER A 175 -6.07 14.29 12.80
C SER A 175 -5.63 13.82 11.41
N TRP A 176 -6.37 12.91 10.77
CA TRP A 176 -6.13 12.45 9.39
C TRP A 176 -6.84 13.32 8.36
N LYS A 177 -7.75 14.19 8.79
CA LYS A 177 -8.61 14.99 7.91
C LYS A 177 -8.08 16.41 7.81
N SER A 178 -7.96 16.95 6.60
CA SER A 178 -7.41 18.28 6.37
C SER A 178 -8.33 19.38 6.89
N THR A 179 -7.74 20.44 7.45
CA THR A 179 -8.42 21.70 7.76
C THR A 179 -7.97 22.86 6.87
N ALA A 180 -7.23 22.56 5.80
CA ALA A 180 -6.84 23.54 4.80
C ALA A 180 -8.07 24.25 4.20
N ARG A 181 -7.86 25.43 3.61
CA ARG A 181 -8.93 26.20 2.97
C ARG A 181 -9.64 25.33 1.92
N GLY A 182 -10.96 25.18 2.06
CA GLY A 182 -11.79 24.33 1.20
C GLY A 182 -11.94 22.87 1.67
N ALA A 183 -11.12 22.41 2.61
CA ALA A 183 -11.20 21.06 3.17
C ALA A 183 -12.01 20.96 4.47
N TYR A 184 -12.30 22.08 5.13
CA TYR A 184 -13.08 22.11 6.38
C TYR A 184 -13.95 23.36 6.47
N ASN A 185 -15.19 23.19 6.90
CA ASN A 185 -16.12 24.28 7.12
C ASN A 185 -16.12 24.70 8.59
N TRP A 186 -15.45 25.83 8.86
CA TRP A 186 -15.32 26.40 10.19
C TRP A 186 -16.63 26.94 10.78
N SER A 187 -17.67 27.20 9.98
CA SER A 187 -18.94 27.75 10.49
C SER A 187 -19.83 26.68 11.14
N ASN A 188 -19.69 25.42 10.73
CA ASN A 188 -20.50 24.30 11.22
C ASN A 188 -19.68 23.09 11.70
N GLY A 189 -18.36 23.16 11.61
CA GLY A 189 -17.45 22.14 12.11
C GLY A 189 -17.42 20.85 11.28
N THR A 190 -17.71 20.90 9.97
CA THR A 190 -17.84 19.71 9.12
C THR A 190 -16.79 19.63 8.01
N TRP A 191 -16.45 18.41 7.60
CA TRP A 191 -15.65 18.15 6.40
C TRP A 191 -16.57 17.89 5.20
N PRO A 192 -16.44 18.65 4.09
CA PRO A 192 -17.11 18.36 2.84
C PRO A 192 -16.64 17.03 2.24
N GLY A 193 -17.54 16.34 1.55
CA GLY A 193 -17.25 15.09 0.85
C GLY A 193 -16.56 15.31 -0.50
N PHE A 194 -15.71 14.37 -0.90
CA PHE A 194 -15.02 14.30 -2.21
C PHE A 194 -15.28 12.92 -2.81
N ASP A 195 -15.48 12.80 -4.13
CA ASP A 195 -15.89 11.58 -4.86
C ASP A 195 -17.28 11.01 -4.45
N SER A 196 -17.56 10.96 -3.14
CA SER A 196 -18.83 10.63 -2.50
C SER A 196 -18.91 11.29 -1.10
N ASN A 197 -20.00 11.06 -0.37
CA ASN A 197 -20.15 11.62 0.99
C ASN A 197 -19.31 10.92 2.07
N GLU A 198 -18.58 9.86 1.72
CA GLU A 198 -17.81 9.02 2.65
C GLU A 198 -16.31 9.32 2.66
N TRP A 199 -15.82 10.14 1.74
CA TRP A 199 -14.41 10.50 1.63
C TRP A 199 -14.22 11.99 1.83
N VAL A 200 -13.14 12.37 2.51
CA VAL A 200 -12.79 13.75 2.81
C VAL A 200 -11.30 13.97 2.56
N ALA A 201 -10.89 15.22 2.33
CA ALA A 201 -9.49 15.53 2.06
C ALA A 201 -8.55 15.10 3.21
N ALA A 202 -7.45 14.44 2.87
CA ALA A 202 -6.42 13.98 3.80
C ALA A 202 -5.56 15.14 4.30
N SER A 203 -5.22 15.13 5.59
CA SER A 203 -4.30 16.11 6.20
C SER A 203 -2.86 15.92 5.70
N GLU A 204 -2.06 16.99 5.73
CA GLU A 204 -0.63 16.90 5.38
C GLU A 204 0.12 15.86 6.24
N SER A 205 -0.21 15.76 7.53
CA SER A 205 0.45 14.82 8.44
C SER A 205 0.19 13.35 8.09
N ILE A 206 -1.01 12.99 7.66
CA ILE A 206 -1.29 11.61 7.22
C ILE A 206 -0.68 11.31 5.85
N ILE A 207 -0.59 12.33 4.98
CA ILE A 207 0.10 12.23 3.69
C ILE A 207 1.58 11.97 3.92
N ARG A 208 2.24 12.76 4.77
CA ARG A 208 3.64 12.55 5.20
C ARG A 208 3.90 11.13 5.67
N TYR A 209 3.05 10.60 6.55
CA TYR A 209 3.16 9.22 7.04
C TYR A 209 3.09 8.18 5.91
N TYR A 210 2.09 8.27 5.02
CA TYR A 210 1.88 7.28 3.95
C TYR A 210 2.84 7.41 2.77
N MET A 211 3.40 8.60 2.56
CA MET A 211 4.43 8.81 1.56
C MET A 211 5.81 8.36 2.03
N ASP A 212 6.08 8.29 3.34
CA ASP A 212 7.42 7.95 3.84
C ASP A 212 7.68 6.43 3.71
N PRO A 213 8.55 5.98 2.79
CA PRO A 213 8.72 4.55 2.53
C PRO A 213 9.25 3.77 3.74
N ARG A 214 9.95 4.46 4.66
CA ARG A 214 10.55 3.87 5.86
C ARG A 214 9.49 3.30 6.82
N ASN A 215 8.27 3.84 6.78
CA ASN A 215 7.16 3.36 7.59
C ASN A 215 6.68 1.95 7.21
N PHE A 216 7.04 1.47 6.02
CA PHE A 216 6.52 0.27 5.40
C PHE A 216 7.59 -0.77 5.06
N LEU A 217 8.81 -0.62 5.59
CA LEU A 217 9.90 -1.60 5.46
C LEU A 217 9.72 -2.75 6.47
N ASP A 218 8.68 -3.54 6.23
CA ASP A 218 8.34 -4.77 6.93
C ASP A 218 7.89 -5.87 5.96
N SER A 219 7.83 -7.12 6.43
CA SER A 219 7.60 -8.30 5.60
C SER A 219 6.23 -8.34 4.89
N THR A 220 5.33 -7.42 5.25
CA THR A 220 3.99 -7.31 4.68
C THR A 220 3.84 -6.08 3.81
N ASN A 221 4.12 -4.89 4.34
CA ASN A 221 3.84 -3.63 3.67
C ASN A 221 4.91 -3.25 2.63
N ILE A 222 6.07 -3.90 2.62
CA ILE A 222 7.11 -3.67 1.60
C ILE A 222 6.64 -4.05 0.19
N PHE A 223 5.63 -4.92 0.09
CA PHE A 223 5.06 -5.33 -1.20
C PHE A 223 4.40 -4.19 -1.98
N GLN A 224 4.14 -3.03 -1.35
CA GLN A 224 3.76 -1.82 -2.11
C GLN A 224 4.88 -1.31 -3.04
N PHE A 225 6.12 -1.71 -2.77
CA PHE A 225 7.33 -1.40 -3.54
C PHE A 225 7.74 -2.56 -4.45
N LEU A 226 6.99 -3.67 -4.51
CA LEU A 226 7.35 -4.79 -5.36
C LEU A 226 7.37 -4.34 -6.82
N ASN A 227 8.45 -4.66 -7.54
CA ASN A 227 8.53 -4.38 -8.97
C ASN A 227 7.47 -5.21 -9.73
N HIS A 228 6.56 -4.51 -10.40
CA HIS A 228 5.54 -5.07 -11.27
C HIS A 228 6.07 -5.39 -12.67
N GLY A 229 7.30 -5.00 -13.00
CA GLY A 229 7.95 -5.38 -14.26
C GLY A 229 8.35 -6.86 -14.28
N TYR A 230 8.21 -7.51 -15.43
CA TYR A 230 8.74 -8.84 -15.66
C TYR A 230 10.25 -8.78 -15.87
N THR A 231 11.00 -9.53 -15.06
CA THR A 231 12.45 -9.66 -15.22
C THR A 231 12.77 -11.11 -15.53
N THR A 232 13.33 -11.37 -16.72
CA THR A 232 13.70 -12.72 -17.15
C THR A 232 14.64 -13.37 -16.13
N GLY A 233 14.25 -14.55 -15.62
CA GLY A 233 15.04 -15.34 -14.68
C GLY A 233 14.82 -15.03 -13.19
N GLU A 234 14.10 -13.97 -12.84
CA GLU A 234 13.73 -13.70 -11.43
C GLU A 234 12.42 -14.39 -11.04
N GLN A 235 11.45 -14.42 -11.96
CA GLN A 235 10.18 -15.12 -11.77
C GLN A 235 10.16 -16.43 -12.55
N THR A 236 9.77 -17.54 -11.88
CA THR A 236 9.78 -18.89 -12.44
C THR A 236 8.41 -19.52 -12.44
N GLU A 237 8.22 -20.51 -13.29
CA GLU A 237 7.05 -21.38 -13.35
C GLU A 237 6.76 -22.00 -11.98
N GLU A 238 7.77 -22.50 -11.25
CA GLU A 238 7.56 -23.07 -9.92
C GLU A 238 7.06 -22.05 -8.90
N GLY A 239 7.49 -20.79 -9.01
CA GLY A 239 6.95 -19.72 -8.17
C GLY A 239 5.46 -19.52 -8.42
N VAL A 240 5.05 -19.50 -9.69
CA VAL A 240 3.63 -19.42 -10.08
C VAL A 240 2.87 -20.67 -9.58
N GLU A 241 3.40 -21.88 -9.79
CA GLU A 241 2.80 -23.13 -9.29
C GLU A 241 2.49 -23.08 -7.79
N LYS A 242 3.43 -22.58 -6.98
CA LYS A 242 3.24 -22.46 -5.54
C LYS A 242 2.13 -21.47 -5.19
N MET A 243 2.07 -20.32 -5.86
CA MET A 243 1.02 -19.32 -5.64
C MET A 243 -0.37 -19.82 -6.02
N LEU A 244 -0.48 -20.61 -7.10
CA LEU A 244 -1.77 -21.11 -7.59
C LEU A 244 -2.29 -22.30 -6.77
N LYS A 245 -1.47 -22.88 -5.88
CA LYS A 245 -1.84 -24.04 -5.07
C LYS A 245 -3.04 -23.75 -4.17
N GLY A 246 -4.06 -24.60 -4.22
CA GLY A 246 -5.31 -24.45 -3.47
C GLY A 246 -6.30 -23.46 -4.10
N THR A 247 -6.01 -22.95 -5.29
CA THR A 247 -6.91 -22.07 -6.06
C THR A 247 -7.55 -22.82 -7.23
N PHE A 248 -8.58 -22.23 -7.84
CA PHE A 248 -9.17 -22.74 -9.08
C PHE A 248 -8.20 -22.77 -10.28
N MET A 249 -7.05 -22.11 -10.15
CA MET A 249 -5.98 -22.06 -11.13
C MET A 249 -4.84 -23.05 -10.83
N GLU A 250 -4.94 -23.86 -9.77
CA GLU A 250 -3.92 -24.85 -9.42
C GLU A 250 -3.61 -25.74 -10.63
N SER A 251 -2.37 -25.66 -11.10
CA SER A 251 -1.87 -26.42 -12.23
C SER A 251 -0.33 -26.47 -12.16
N LYS A 252 0.28 -27.38 -12.92
CA LYS A 252 1.74 -27.46 -13.08
C LYS A 252 2.10 -26.96 -14.46
N SER A 253 3.27 -26.34 -14.60
CA SER A 253 3.77 -25.97 -15.92
C SER A 253 3.94 -27.20 -16.80
N SER A 254 3.59 -27.05 -18.07
CA SER A 254 3.86 -28.09 -19.08
C SER A 254 5.34 -28.18 -19.47
N VAL A 255 6.18 -27.23 -19.04
CA VAL A 255 7.60 -27.09 -19.44
C VAL A 255 8.54 -28.06 -18.67
N LYS A 256 8.07 -28.79 -17.63
CA LYS A 256 8.90 -29.78 -16.92
C LYS A 256 8.34 -31.21 -16.92
N SER A 257 8.81 -32.01 -17.87
CA SER A 257 9.01 -33.46 -17.72
C SER A 257 10.26 -33.94 -18.48
N THR A 258 11.40 -33.29 -18.28
CA THR A 258 12.71 -33.84 -18.68
C THR A 258 13.79 -33.43 -17.68
N VAL A 259 13.85 -34.12 -16.53
CA VAL A 259 15.09 -34.22 -15.76
C VAL A 259 15.70 -35.58 -16.12
N PRO A 260 16.89 -35.64 -16.73
CA PRO A 260 17.62 -36.89 -16.85
C PRO A 260 17.97 -37.38 -15.44
N SER A 261 17.52 -38.59 -15.12
CA SER A 261 17.88 -39.27 -13.88
C SER A 261 19.40 -39.34 -13.77
N ALA A 262 19.94 -38.94 -12.62
CA ALA A 262 21.36 -39.00 -12.32
C ALA A 262 21.83 -40.47 -12.32
N THR A 263 22.59 -40.85 -13.34
CA THR A 263 23.34 -42.11 -13.34
C THR A 263 24.79 -41.80 -12.97
N SER A 264 25.17 -42.31 -11.80
CA SER A 264 26.52 -42.60 -11.28
C SER A 264 27.74 -42.18 -12.11
N ALA A 265 28.63 -41.42 -11.46
CA ALA A 265 30.00 -41.15 -11.87
C ALA A 265 30.83 -42.43 -12.11
N PRO A 266 31.86 -42.34 -12.97
CA PRO A 266 33.20 -42.63 -12.46
C PRO A 266 34.24 -41.56 -12.80
N THR A 267 35.30 -41.61 -12.00
CA THR A 267 36.37 -40.66 -11.76
C THR A 267 37.49 -40.65 -12.83
N THR A 268 38.26 -39.54 -12.86
CA THR A 268 39.61 -39.32 -13.43
C THR A 268 39.71 -39.15 -14.95
N LEU A 269 40.60 -38.34 -15.57
CA LEU A 269 41.80 -37.61 -15.16
C LEU A 269 42.06 -36.51 -16.22
N ALA A 270 42.64 -35.36 -15.84
CA ALA A 270 42.97 -34.26 -16.74
C ALA A 270 44.19 -34.55 -17.64
N THR A 271 44.17 -34.10 -18.90
CA THR A 271 45.36 -33.58 -19.60
C THR A 271 44.99 -32.70 -20.81
N THR A 272 45.91 -31.80 -21.14
CA THR A 272 45.79 -30.60 -21.97
C THR A 272 46.04 -30.81 -23.47
N THR A 273 45.62 -29.79 -24.25
CA THR A 273 46.21 -29.21 -25.48
C THR A 273 45.80 -29.70 -26.89
N ALA A 274 45.41 -28.68 -27.69
CA ALA A 274 45.86 -28.37 -29.07
C ALA A 274 45.00 -28.77 -30.30
N THR A 275 44.33 -27.73 -30.85
CA THR A 275 44.25 -27.26 -32.26
C THR A 275 43.64 -28.09 -33.42
N THR A 276 42.99 -27.31 -34.32
CA THR A 276 42.69 -27.51 -35.77
C THR A 276 41.67 -28.59 -36.14
N ALA A 277 40.84 -28.50 -37.18
CA ALA A 277 40.36 -27.48 -38.12
C ALA A 277 39.20 -28.16 -38.92
N ALA A 278 38.34 -27.36 -39.56
CA ALA A 278 37.45 -27.62 -40.73
C ALA A 278 37.00 -29.08 -41.02
N SER A 279 35.73 -29.39 -41.30
CA SER A 279 35.09 -29.07 -42.58
C SER A 279 33.66 -29.65 -42.67
N THR A 280 32.71 -28.77 -42.98
CA THR A 280 31.69 -28.89 -44.04
C THR A 280 31.36 -30.27 -44.64
N THR A 281 30.08 -30.65 -44.54
CA THR A 281 29.29 -31.17 -45.69
C THR A 281 27.81 -30.83 -45.50
N GLN A 282 27.28 -30.09 -46.47
CA GLN A 282 25.85 -29.88 -46.73
C GLN A 282 25.20 -31.17 -47.26
N ALA A 283 23.92 -31.37 -46.95
CA ALA A 283 22.98 -32.03 -47.84
C ALA A 283 21.61 -31.34 -47.73
N GLN A 284 21.20 -30.72 -48.85
CA GLN A 284 19.90 -30.10 -49.06
C GLN A 284 18.84 -31.15 -49.48
N ASN A 285 17.57 -30.88 -49.15
CA ASN A 285 16.36 -31.07 -49.99
C ASN A 285 15.15 -30.50 -49.20
N ALA A 286 14.69 -29.28 -49.51
CA ALA A 286 13.53 -28.91 -50.37
C ALA A 286 12.16 -29.35 -49.78
N GLY A 287 11.15 -28.54 -49.44
CA GLY A 287 10.73 -27.12 -49.48
C GLY A 287 9.28 -27.08 -48.85
N PRO A 288 8.44 -26.01 -48.90
CA PRO A 288 8.64 -24.63 -49.32
C PRO A 288 8.66 -23.62 -48.14
N VAL A 289 9.25 -22.47 -48.42
CA VAL A 289 9.44 -21.32 -47.53
C VAL A 289 8.27 -20.35 -47.69
N ALA A 290 7.70 -19.88 -46.59
CA ALA A 290 6.95 -18.63 -46.52
C ALA A 290 7.84 -17.56 -45.89
N ASP A 291 7.90 -16.42 -46.56
CA ASP A 291 8.82 -15.31 -46.38
C ASP A 291 8.73 -14.65 -44.99
N LEU A 292 9.88 -14.41 -44.36
CA LEU A 292 10.07 -13.70 -43.10
C LEU A 292 10.76 -12.38 -43.42
N ASN A 293 9.99 -11.39 -43.85
CA ASN A 293 10.35 -9.98 -43.76
C ASN A 293 9.11 -9.11 -44.02
N GLU A 294 8.31 -8.91 -42.97
CA GLU A 294 7.51 -7.69 -42.88
C GLU A 294 7.82 -7.02 -41.54
N LYS A 295 8.61 -5.95 -41.63
CA LYS A 295 8.75 -4.95 -40.56
C LYS A 295 7.35 -4.41 -40.25
N ILE A 296 6.81 -4.74 -39.09
CA ILE A 296 5.65 -4.02 -38.57
C ILE A 296 6.18 -2.81 -37.81
N GLU A 297 6.14 -1.65 -38.46
CA GLU A 297 6.21 -0.36 -37.79
C GLU A 297 4.93 -0.15 -36.97
N LEU A 298 5.09 0.00 -35.66
CA LEU A 298 4.01 0.39 -34.74
C LEU A 298 3.72 1.89 -34.93
N VAL A 299 2.79 2.19 -35.83
CA VAL A 299 2.18 3.51 -35.96
C VAL A 299 1.22 3.71 -34.79
N GLY A 300 1.54 4.66 -33.91
CA GLY A 300 0.62 5.11 -32.85
C GLY A 300 -0.61 5.79 -33.46
N PRO A 301 -1.79 5.74 -32.82
CA PRO A 301 -2.98 6.36 -33.36
C PRO A 301 -2.82 7.87 -33.44
N THR A 302 -2.97 8.37 -34.66
CA THR A 302 -3.12 9.77 -35.04
C THR A 302 -4.33 10.40 -34.36
N GLY A 303 -4.15 11.62 -33.85
CA GLY A 303 -5.21 12.39 -33.19
C GLY A 303 -6.39 12.67 -34.11
N GLU A 304 -7.58 12.35 -33.63
CA GLU A 304 -8.82 12.93 -34.16
C GLU A 304 -9.16 14.19 -33.37
N SER A 305 -9.22 15.29 -34.12
CA SER A 305 -9.66 16.60 -33.70
C SER A 305 -11.18 16.59 -33.51
N LEU A 306 -11.65 16.93 -32.31
CA LEU A 306 -13.05 17.31 -32.10
C LEU A 306 -13.15 18.83 -32.10
N THR A 307 -13.84 19.35 -33.11
CA THR A 307 -14.18 20.76 -33.33
C THR A 307 -15.08 21.30 -32.22
N ALA A 308 -14.67 22.40 -31.60
CA ALA A 308 -15.44 23.12 -30.59
C ALA A 308 -16.63 23.88 -31.22
N ALA A 309 -17.85 23.59 -30.77
CA ALA A 309 -19.01 24.44 -31.03
C ALA A 309 -19.02 25.62 -30.05
N THR A 310 -19.14 26.83 -30.59
CA THR A 310 -19.20 28.11 -29.88
C THR A 310 -20.65 28.46 -29.55
N LEU A 311 -20.90 29.12 -28.39
CA LEU A 311 -21.88 30.21 -28.08
C LEU A 311 -22.28 30.20 -26.58
N PRO A 312 -22.74 31.31 -25.97
CA PRO A 312 -22.08 32.59 -25.75
C PRO A 312 -21.88 32.90 -24.24
N LYS A 313 -20.95 33.82 -23.97
CA LYS A 313 -20.52 34.32 -22.65
C LYS A 313 -21.54 35.32 -22.11
N GLU A 314 -22.04 35.11 -20.89
CA GLU A 314 -22.76 36.13 -20.12
C GLU A 314 -21.81 36.69 -19.06
N GLU A 315 -21.68 38.01 -19.02
CA GLU A 315 -20.69 38.77 -18.27
C GLU A 315 -21.36 39.53 -17.11
N LEU A 316 -20.58 39.75 -16.03
CA LEU A 316 -20.59 40.86 -15.04
C LEU A 316 -20.75 40.42 -13.55
N PRO A 317 -20.21 41.16 -12.56
CA PRO A 317 -19.20 42.24 -12.60
C PRO A 317 -17.99 42.03 -11.68
N THR A 318 -16.94 42.79 -11.95
CA THR A 318 -15.67 42.89 -11.22
C THR A 318 -15.79 43.71 -9.93
N VAL A 319 -15.18 43.21 -8.84
CA VAL A 319 -14.83 44.00 -7.66
C VAL A 319 -13.31 43.99 -7.55
N GLU A 320 -12.70 45.17 -7.62
CA GLU A 320 -11.26 45.38 -7.50
C GLU A 320 -10.78 45.01 -6.09
N ASP A 321 -9.75 44.15 -6.00
CA ASP A 321 -9.01 43.91 -4.78
C ASP A 321 -7.60 44.53 -4.91
N LYS A 322 -7.25 45.39 -3.95
CA LYS A 322 -5.94 46.00 -3.81
C LYS A 322 -5.38 45.52 -2.47
N ASP A 323 -4.50 44.53 -2.49
CA ASP A 323 -3.45 44.45 -1.48
C ASP A 323 -2.21 43.66 -1.95
N ASN A 324 -1.04 44.19 -1.62
CA ASN A 324 0.28 43.70 -1.99
C ASN A 324 0.91 42.92 -0.83
N GLY A 325 1.06 41.60 -0.99
CA GLY A 325 1.85 40.69 -0.14
C GLY A 325 2.31 39.47 -0.97
N PRO A 326 3.45 38.81 -0.65
CA PRO A 326 4.31 38.25 -1.69
C PRO A 326 3.73 37.01 -2.36
N GLY A 327 3.54 37.11 -3.68
CA GLY A 327 3.80 36.04 -4.64
C GLY A 327 2.94 34.79 -4.54
N TYR A 328 1.63 34.94 -4.81
CA TYR A 328 0.81 33.82 -5.27
C TYR A 328 0.31 34.14 -6.68
N THR A 329 0.80 33.42 -7.68
CA THR A 329 0.14 33.37 -8.98
C THR A 329 -1.18 32.61 -8.82
N GLU A 330 -2.26 33.26 -9.22
CA GLU A 330 -3.61 32.74 -9.33
C GLU A 330 -3.61 31.29 -9.88
N PRO A 331 -4.28 30.32 -9.22
CA PRO A 331 -4.37 28.99 -9.78
C PRO A 331 -5.16 29.05 -11.09
N ALA A 332 -4.58 28.52 -12.16
CA ALA A 332 -5.30 28.28 -13.39
C ALA A 332 -6.61 27.52 -13.07
N PRO A 333 -7.74 27.84 -13.72
CA PRO A 333 -8.97 27.10 -13.51
C PRO A 333 -8.68 25.62 -13.73
N ALA A 334 -9.01 24.81 -12.71
CA ALA A 334 -8.85 23.37 -12.78
C ALA A 334 -9.55 22.87 -14.06
N PRO A 335 -8.91 22.01 -14.86
CA PRO A 335 -9.63 21.34 -15.93
C PRO A 335 -10.83 20.64 -15.28
N ILE A 336 -12.03 20.99 -15.75
CA ILE A 336 -13.26 20.28 -15.44
C ILE A 336 -13.05 18.88 -16.02
N PHE A 337 -12.62 17.96 -15.16
CA PHE A 337 -12.46 16.57 -15.50
C PHE A 337 -13.80 15.91 -15.23
N GLU A 338 -14.48 15.47 -16.30
CA GLU A 338 -15.62 14.58 -16.14
C GLU A 338 -15.12 13.31 -15.46
N SER A 339 -15.61 13.09 -14.25
CA SER A 339 -15.42 11.85 -13.52
C SER A 339 -16.04 10.72 -14.34
N THR A 340 -15.23 9.86 -14.93
CA THR A 340 -15.69 8.50 -15.25
C THR A 340 -15.75 7.77 -13.91
N THR A 341 -16.85 7.99 -13.20
CA THR A 341 -17.18 7.31 -11.95
C THR A 341 -17.28 5.81 -12.23
N GLU A 342 -16.24 5.06 -11.95
CA GLU A 342 -16.33 3.61 -11.82
C GLU A 342 -15.22 3.08 -10.94
N PHE A 343 -15.59 2.17 -10.04
CA PHE A 343 -14.85 1.69 -8.87
C PHE A 343 -14.98 2.56 -7.60
N ASN A 344 -16.19 3.08 -7.37
CA ASN A 344 -16.68 3.45 -6.04
C ASN A 344 -17.53 2.31 -5.47
N ASP A 345 -16.90 1.34 -4.78
CA ASP A 345 -17.56 0.77 -3.60
C ASP A 345 -17.02 1.52 -2.37
N THR A 346 -17.96 2.04 -1.60
CA THR A 346 -17.71 3.02 -0.56
C THR A 346 -17.56 2.35 0.82
N GLU A 347 -17.69 1.03 0.90
CA GLU A 347 -17.31 0.25 2.08
C GLU A 347 -15.99 -0.51 1.89
N HIS A 348 -15.63 -0.80 0.63
CA HIS A 348 -14.45 -1.58 0.26
C HIS A 348 -13.81 -0.95 -0.99
N GLY A 349 -12.55 -0.50 -0.89
CA GLY A 349 -11.79 -0.10 -2.09
C GLY A 349 -11.68 -1.27 -3.09
N PRO A 350 -11.19 -1.03 -4.32
CA PRO A 350 -11.14 -2.07 -5.34
C PRO A 350 -10.48 -3.34 -4.80
N GLY A 351 -11.22 -4.45 -4.86
CA GLY A 351 -10.75 -5.79 -4.52
C GLY A 351 -10.74 -6.13 -3.03
N VAL A 352 -11.90 -6.44 -2.44
CA VAL A 352 -11.97 -7.25 -1.21
C VAL A 352 -12.61 -8.60 -1.53
N VAL A 353 -11.85 -9.69 -1.42
CA VAL A 353 -12.43 -11.03 -1.31
C VAL A 353 -12.86 -11.30 0.12
N ASN A 354 -14.12 -11.68 0.25
CA ASN A 354 -14.63 -12.48 1.37
C ASN A 354 -13.74 -13.72 1.50
N SER A 355 -13.07 -13.83 2.63
CA SER A 355 -12.05 -14.81 2.96
C SER A 355 -12.62 -16.14 3.49
N ASP A 356 -13.78 -16.56 3.00
CA ASP A 356 -14.54 -17.71 3.55
C ASP A 356 -13.97 -19.10 3.25
N SER A 357 -12.74 -19.26 2.74
CA SER A 357 -12.26 -20.61 2.37
C SER A 357 -10.75 -20.76 2.32
N ILE A 358 -10.05 -20.67 3.45
CA ILE A 358 -8.72 -21.26 3.57
C ILE A 358 -8.75 -22.39 4.60
N LYS A 359 -8.98 -23.59 4.03
CA LYS A 359 -8.63 -24.93 4.51
C LYS A 359 -9.54 -25.60 5.54
N GLU A 360 -10.47 -26.40 5.00
CA GLU A 360 -10.64 -27.78 5.46
C GLU A 360 -10.60 -28.70 4.23
N SER A 361 -9.74 -29.73 4.29
CA SER A 361 -9.58 -30.90 3.40
C SER A 361 -8.18 -31.07 2.79
N VAL A 362 -7.20 -31.37 3.65
CA VAL A 362 -6.11 -32.30 3.26
C VAL A 362 -6.61 -33.69 3.61
N SER A 363 -7.21 -34.41 2.65
CA SER A 363 -7.32 -35.87 2.65
C SER A 363 -7.87 -36.43 1.33
N ALA A 364 -7.09 -37.37 0.77
CA ALA A 364 -7.47 -38.49 -0.11
C ALA A 364 -7.76 -38.27 -1.63
N SER A 365 -6.75 -38.63 -2.43
CA SER A 365 -6.73 -39.75 -3.39
C SER A 365 -7.36 -39.68 -4.80
N ASN A 366 -6.44 -39.79 -5.77
CA ASN A 366 -6.37 -40.70 -6.94
C ASN A 366 -7.03 -40.40 -8.31
N SER A 367 -6.15 -40.57 -9.32
CA SER A 367 -6.30 -41.24 -10.64
C SER A 367 -6.53 -40.36 -11.90
N THR A 368 -5.53 -40.14 -12.76
CA THR A 368 -5.01 -40.91 -13.94
C THR A 368 -5.69 -40.56 -15.28
N TYR A 369 -4.95 -39.96 -16.24
CA TYR A 369 -4.54 -40.52 -17.55
C TYR A 369 -3.92 -39.44 -18.45
N ALA A 370 -2.83 -39.83 -19.13
CA ALA A 370 -1.99 -39.03 -20.02
C ALA A 370 -2.34 -39.25 -21.50
N SER A 371 -1.87 -38.36 -22.39
CA SER A 371 -1.39 -38.78 -23.71
C SER A 371 -0.31 -37.81 -24.23
N THR A 372 0.75 -38.39 -24.80
CA THR A 372 2.02 -37.79 -25.19
C THR A 372 2.13 -37.59 -26.70
N SER A 373 2.89 -36.58 -27.14
CA SER A 373 4.00 -36.68 -28.12
C SER A 373 4.45 -35.30 -28.61
N ALA A 374 5.74 -34.97 -28.45
CA ALA A 374 6.50 -34.16 -29.40
C ALA A 374 7.99 -34.11 -29.03
N SER A 375 8.81 -34.17 -30.08
CA SER A 375 10.27 -34.24 -30.17
C SER A 375 10.97 -32.92 -29.81
N SER A 376 12.14 -33.03 -29.18
CA SER A 376 13.02 -31.93 -28.80
C SER A 376 13.80 -31.33 -29.99
N ALA A 377 13.57 -30.05 -30.26
CA ALA A 377 14.47 -29.17 -30.99
C ALA A 377 14.50 -27.81 -30.27
N GLY A 378 15.71 -27.23 -30.13
CA GLY A 378 16.06 -26.17 -29.17
C GLY A 378 15.01 -25.07 -28.96
N GLU A 379 14.63 -24.87 -27.70
CA GLU A 379 13.63 -23.88 -27.29
C GLU A 379 14.17 -22.45 -27.43
N ASN A 380 13.44 -21.64 -28.20
CA ASN A 380 13.55 -20.19 -28.20
C ASN A 380 12.94 -19.63 -26.91
N ALA A 381 13.73 -18.94 -26.08
CA ALA A 381 13.30 -18.39 -24.79
C ALA A 381 12.10 -17.40 -24.90
N ASN A 382 11.79 -16.91 -26.11
CA ASN A 382 10.70 -15.98 -26.40
C ASN A 382 9.44 -16.63 -27.00
N ALA A 383 9.38 -17.97 -27.14
CA ALA A 383 8.17 -18.62 -27.64
C ALA A 383 7.06 -18.64 -26.56
N LEU A 384 5.83 -18.32 -26.98
CA LEU A 384 4.63 -18.54 -26.18
C LEU A 384 4.38 -20.04 -26.06
N SER A 385 3.96 -20.51 -24.90
CA SER A 385 3.52 -21.89 -24.73
C SER A 385 2.22 -22.14 -25.52
N ASN A 386 1.87 -23.41 -25.78
CA ASN A 386 0.53 -23.75 -26.27
C ASN A 386 -0.57 -23.55 -25.19
N GLY A 387 -0.23 -22.96 -24.03
CA GLY A 387 -1.15 -22.41 -23.04
C GLY A 387 -2.17 -23.40 -22.50
N THR A 388 -1.75 -24.60 -22.11
CA THR A 388 -2.68 -25.65 -21.63
C THR A 388 -2.99 -25.52 -20.14
N THR A 389 -2.11 -24.88 -19.37
CA THR A 389 -2.23 -24.71 -17.92
C THR A 389 -2.28 -23.24 -17.53
N TYR A 390 -2.83 -22.92 -16.36
CA TYR A 390 -2.86 -21.52 -15.89
C TYR A 390 -1.46 -20.98 -15.61
N VAL A 391 -0.54 -21.83 -15.14
CA VAL A 391 0.87 -21.48 -14.99
C VAL A 391 1.44 -20.99 -16.32
N ASP A 392 1.27 -21.77 -17.38
CA ASP A 392 1.81 -21.42 -18.69
C ASP A 392 1.13 -20.16 -19.26
N MET A 393 -0.20 -20.03 -19.11
CA MET A 393 -0.94 -18.82 -19.50
C MET A 393 -0.45 -17.57 -18.78
N ILE A 394 -0.12 -17.65 -17.49
CA ILE A 394 0.36 -16.52 -16.68
C ILE A 394 1.80 -16.17 -17.08
N MET A 395 2.65 -17.15 -17.34
CA MET A 395 4.01 -16.90 -17.81
C MET A 395 4.02 -16.28 -19.23
N ASP A 396 3.13 -16.73 -20.12
CA ASP A 396 2.94 -16.13 -21.43
C ASP A 396 2.36 -14.72 -21.34
N ALA A 397 1.46 -14.48 -20.39
CA ALA A 397 0.93 -13.15 -20.10
C ALA A 397 2.03 -12.21 -19.62
N ALA A 398 2.93 -12.68 -18.75
CA ALA A 398 4.08 -11.91 -18.29
C ALA A 398 5.03 -11.54 -19.45
N LYS A 399 5.40 -12.50 -20.29
CA LYS A 399 6.23 -12.27 -21.49
C LYS A 399 5.60 -11.25 -22.44
N SER A 400 4.29 -11.34 -22.66
CA SER A 400 3.57 -10.48 -23.61
C SER A 400 3.32 -9.06 -23.09
N SER A 401 3.07 -8.93 -21.79
CA SER A 401 2.72 -7.65 -21.16
C SER A 401 3.91 -6.90 -20.57
N GLY A 402 5.00 -7.62 -20.25
CA GLY A 402 6.10 -7.11 -19.43
C GLY A 402 5.72 -6.99 -17.94
N VAL A 403 4.66 -7.64 -17.48
CA VAL A 403 4.19 -7.61 -16.09
C VAL A 403 4.65 -8.84 -15.34
N ASN A 404 5.08 -8.66 -14.09
CA ASN A 404 5.51 -9.72 -13.19
C ASN A 404 4.42 -10.83 -13.07
N PRO A 405 4.72 -12.11 -13.37
CA PRO A 405 3.73 -13.20 -13.37
C PRO A 405 3.15 -13.45 -11.98
N TYR A 406 3.88 -13.16 -10.90
CA TYR A 406 3.37 -13.30 -9.55
C TYR A 406 2.34 -12.21 -9.22
N VAL A 407 2.54 -10.99 -9.74
CA VAL A 407 1.54 -9.91 -9.67
C VAL A 407 0.29 -10.31 -10.46
N ILE A 408 0.45 -10.85 -11.67
CA ILE A 408 -0.67 -11.36 -12.47
C ILE A 408 -1.44 -12.43 -11.69
N ALA A 409 -0.75 -13.45 -11.17
CA ALA A 409 -1.38 -14.53 -10.40
C ALA A 409 -2.18 -14.00 -9.21
N ALA A 410 -1.59 -13.08 -8.44
CA ALA A 410 -2.27 -12.47 -7.30
C ALA A 410 -3.50 -11.65 -7.72
N MET A 411 -3.42 -10.86 -8.80
CA MET A 411 -4.57 -10.13 -9.34
C MET A 411 -5.68 -11.09 -9.76
N LEU A 412 -5.38 -12.17 -10.47
CA LEU A 412 -6.38 -13.16 -10.88
C LEU A 412 -7.08 -13.82 -9.68
N ILE A 413 -6.32 -14.16 -8.62
CA ILE A 413 -6.88 -14.71 -7.38
C ILE A 413 -7.76 -13.68 -6.67
N GLN A 414 -7.33 -12.42 -6.65
CA GLN A 414 -8.07 -11.34 -6.03
C GLN A 414 -9.40 -11.07 -6.74
N GLU A 415 -9.36 -10.94 -8.07
CA GLU A 415 -10.52 -10.56 -8.88
C GLU A 415 -11.57 -11.66 -8.98
N GLN A 416 -11.15 -12.93 -8.94
CA GLN A 416 -12.03 -14.08 -9.15
C GLN A 416 -12.30 -14.90 -7.89
N GLY A 417 -11.60 -14.58 -6.79
CA GLY A 417 -11.56 -15.38 -5.58
C GLY A 417 -10.82 -16.70 -5.78
N VAL A 418 -10.42 -17.31 -4.66
CA VAL A 418 -9.70 -18.61 -4.64
C VAL A 418 -10.48 -19.71 -5.37
N LYS A 419 -11.82 -19.67 -5.34
CA LYS A 419 -12.69 -20.66 -5.98
C LYS A 419 -13.02 -20.35 -7.45
N GLY A 420 -12.83 -19.13 -7.93
CA GLY A 420 -13.08 -18.77 -9.32
C GLY A 420 -14.52 -18.97 -9.80
N THR A 421 -15.53 -18.60 -8.99
CA THR A 421 -16.95 -18.88 -9.29
C THR A 421 -17.68 -17.73 -9.99
N SER A 422 -16.97 -16.66 -10.37
CA SER A 422 -17.57 -15.49 -11.03
C SER A 422 -18.19 -15.85 -12.38
N GLY A 423 -19.33 -15.22 -12.70
CA GLY A 423 -19.96 -15.33 -14.01
C GLY A 423 -19.04 -14.88 -15.16
N LEU A 424 -18.11 -13.95 -14.89
CA LEU A 424 -17.14 -13.42 -15.84
C LEU A 424 -16.12 -14.46 -16.34
N ILE A 425 -15.90 -15.53 -15.59
CA ILE A 425 -14.95 -16.61 -15.96
C ILE A 425 -15.62 -17.99 -16.10
N SER A 426 -16.96 -18.04 -16.00
CA SER A 426 -17.74 -19.28 -16.08
C SER A 426 -17.60 -20.00 -17.42
N GLY A 427 -17.31 -19.26 -18.51
CA GLY A 427 -17.27 -19.79 -19.86
C GLY A 427 -18.65 -20.07 -20.48
N ALA A 428 -19.76 -19.76 -19.78
CA ALA A 428 -21.11 -20.04 -20.26
C ALA A 428 -21.46 -19.35 -21.60
N THR A 429 -20.83 -18.21 -21.88
CA THR A 429 -21.00 -17.43 -23.11
C THR A 429 -19.88 -17.69 -24.14
N GLY A 430 -18.90 -18.54 -23.83
CA GLY A 430 -17.67 -18.70 -24.61
C GLY A 430 -16.71 -17.51 -24.52
N ILE A 431 -17.01 -16.49 -23.71
CA ILE A 431 -16.17 -15.31 -23.45
C ILE A 431 -15.75 -15.31 -21.99
N TYR A 432 -14.52 -14.87 -21.72
CA TYR A 432 -13.95 -14.79 -20.38
C TYR A 432 -13.43 -13.39 -20.09
N ASN A 433 -13.49 -12.97 -18.83
CA ASN A 433 -12.87 -11.73 -18.35
C ASN A 433 -12.35 -11.95 -16.92
N PHE A 434 -11.06 -12.22 -16.79
CA PHE A 434 -10.43 -12.56 -15.51
C PHE A 434 -10.01 -11.35 -14.67
N PHE A 435 -9.94 -10.17 -15.28
CA PHE A 435 -9.48 -8.93 -14.63
C PHE A 435 -10.63 -7.96 -14.34
N ASN A 436 -11.89 -8.40 -14.50
CA ASN A 436 -13.09 -7.59 -14.30
C ASN A 436 -13.07 -6.26 -15.10
N ILE A 437 -12.38 -6.23 -16.25
CA ILE A 437 -12.24 -5.00 -17.05
C ILE A 437 -13.60 -4.60 -17.61
N GLU A 438 -13.99 -3.34 -17.41
CA GLU A 438 -15.31 -2.77 -17.79
C GLU A 438 -16.51 -3.49 -17.13
N ALA A 439 -16.28 -4.17 -16.00
CA ALA A 439 -17.33 -4.87 -15.26
C ALA A 439 -17.89 -4.01 -14.11
N TYR A 440 -18.89 -3.18 -14.41
CA TYR A 440 -19.59 -2.35 -13.43
C TYR A 440 -21.10 -2.40 -13.64
N GLN A 441 -21.89 -2.10 -12.62
CA GLN A 441 -23.34 -2.02 -12.78
C GLN A 441 -23.73 -0.66 -13.35
N SER A 442 -24.53 -0.64 -14.42
CA SER A 442 -25.07 0.58 -14.99
C SER A 442 -26.50 0.37 -15.44
N GLY A 443 -27.43 1.15 -14.87
CA GLY A 443 -28.86 0.97 -15.07
C GLY A 443 -29.30 -0.46 -14.73
N ASN A 444 -29.97 -1.13 -15.67
CA ASN A 444 -30.43 -2.51 -15.52
C ASN A 444 -29.38 -3.55 -15.96
N GLN A 445 -28.19 -3.13 -16.38
CA GLN A 445 -27.15 -4.04 -16.86
C GLN A 445 -26.23 -4.45 -15.72
N SER A 446 -26.06 -5.76 -15.52
CA SER A 446 -25.14 -6.29 -14.51
C SER A 446 -23.68 -6.07 -14.91
N ALA A 447 -22.80 -5.95 -13.90
CA ALA A 447 -21.35 -5.91 -14.08
C ALA A 447 -20.84 -7.08 -14.95
N THR A 448 -21.36 -8.29 -14.72
CA THR A 448 -21.03 -9.48 -15.52
C THR A 448 -21.39 -9.31 -16.99
N SER A 449 -22.58 -8.79 -17.29
CA SER A 449 -23.03 -8.58 -18.67
C SER A 449 -22.15 -7.55 -19.38
N ARG A 450 -21.81 -6.44 -18.72
CA ARG A 450 -20.95 -5.39 -19.29
C ARG A 450 -19.53 -5.88 -19.55
N GLY A 451 -18.91 -6.48 -18.53
CA GLY A 451 -17.55 -6.99 -18.63
C GLY A 451 -17.40 -8.05 -19.73
N LEU A 452 -18.39 -8.94 -19.91
CA LEU A 452 -18.38 -9.92 -21.00
C LEU A 452 -18.63 -9.28 -22.37
N ALA A 453 -19.48 -8.25 -22.46
CA ALA A 453 -19.73 -7.55 -23.72
C ALA A 453 -18.46 -6.83 -24.22
N TRP A 454 -17.75 -6.15 -23.34
CA TRP A 454 -16.48 -5.51 -23.68
C TRP A 454 -15.41 -6.55 -24.02
N ALA A 455 -15.27 -7.62 -23.23
CA ALA A 455 -14.30 -8.69 -23.49
C ALA A 455 -14.58 -9.45 -24.80
N GLY A 456 -15.85 -9.55 -25.20
CA GLY A 456 -16.31 -10.23 -26.40
C GLY A 456 -16.28 -9.39 -27.68
N SER A 457 -15.86 -8.11 -27.61
CA SER A 457 -15.84 -7.19 -28.74
C SER A 457 -14.50 -6.45 -28.87
N GLY A 458 -14.18 -5.96 -30.06
CA GLY A 458 -12.92 -5.24 -30.34
C GLY A 458 -11.75 -6.12 -30.77
N ASN A 459 -10.63 -5.48 -31.11
CA ASN A 459 -9.42 -6.11 -31.69
C ASN A 459 -8.12 -5.75 -30.94
N THR A 460 -8.20 -4.98 -29.86
CA THR A 460 -7.06 -4.64 -29.00
C THR A 460 -6.90 -5.67 -27.87
N TYR A 461 -5.67 -5.85 -27.39
CA TYR A 461 -5.37 -6.74 -26.25
C TYR A 461 -5.87 -8.17 -26.44
N LEU A 462 -5.73 -8.72 -27.65
CA LEU A 462 -6.19 -10.07 -28.01
C LEU A 462 -7.71 -10.31 -27.89
N ARG A 463 -8.54 -9.25 -27.83
CA ARG A 463 -10.00 -9.40 -27.94
C ARG A 463 -10.40 -9.85 -29.35
N PRO A 464 -11.48 -10.64 -29.49
CA PRO A 464 -12.37 -11.13 -28.42
C PRO A 464 -11.72 -12.21 -27.55
N TRP A 465 -11.97 -12.15 -26.25
CA TRP A 465 -11.43 -13.08 -25.24
C TRP A 465 -12.22 -14.39 -25.19
N ASN A 466 -12.20 -15.11 -26.32
CA ASN A 466 -12.93 -16.35 -26.52
C ASN A 466 -12.19 -17.61 -26.03
N THR A 467 -11.05 -17.43 -25.35
CA THR A 467 -10.32 -18.48 -24.64
C THR A 467 -9.77 -17.92 -23.34
N LYS A 468 -9.54 -18.79 -22.34
CA LYS A 468 -8.90 -18.40 -21.07
C LYS A 468 -7.53 -17.76 -21.30
N ALA A 469 -6.72 -18.34 -22.19
CA ALA A 469 -5.40 -17.83 -22.53
C ALA A 469 -5.48 -16.40 -23.09
N LYS A 470 -6.37 -16.12 -24.05
CA LYS A 470 -6.53 -14.76 -24.58
C LYS A 470 -7.00 -13.78 -23.52
N ALA A 471 -7.92 -14.19 -22.64
CA ALA A 471 -8.42 -13.34 -21.57
C ALA A 471 -7.35 -12.99 -20.54
N ILE A 472 -6.52 -13.96 -20.14
CA ILE A 472 -5.44 -13.76 -19.18
C ILE A 472 -4.30 -12.93 -19.80
N ILE A 473 -3.83 -13.30 -20.98
CA ILE A 473 -2.75 -12.57 -21.68
C ILE A 473 -3.22 -11.16 -22.06
N GLY A 474 -4.42 -11.05 -22.63
CA GLY A 474 -5.01 -9.78 -23.03
C GLY A 474 -5.25 -8.82 -21.86
N GLY A 475 -5.81 -9.32 -20.76
CA GLY A 475 -6.00 -8.51 -19.55
C GLY A 475 -4.68 -8.04 -18.94
N ALA A 476 -3.65 -8.90 -18.94
CA ALA A 476 -2.31 -8.50 -18.51
C ALA A 476 -1.68 -7.45 -19.44
N MET A 477 -1.89 -7.55 -20.77
CA MET A 477 -1.41 -6.54 -21.72
C MET A 477 -2.09 -5.18 -21.49
N PHE A 478 -3.41 -5.17 -21.24
CA PHE A 478 -4.13 -3.96 -20.86
C PHE A 478 -3.50 -3.33 -19.62
N TYR A 479 -3.34 -4.11 -18.56
CA TYR A 479 -2.71 -3.66 -17.31
C TYR A 479 -1.29 -3.13 -17.50
N GLY A 480 -0.43 -3.88 -18.19
CA GLY A 480 0.97 -3.52 -18.41
C GLY A 480 1.17 -2.27 -19.27
N SER A 481 0.31 -2.07 -20.26
CA SER A 481 0.38 -0.90 -21.15
C SER A 481 0.04 0.42 -20.46
N THR A 482 -0.85 0.38 -19.46
CA THR A 482 -1.36 1.59 -18.80
C THR A 482 -0.48 2.10 -17.66
N TYR A 483 0.28 1.21 -16.99
CA TYR A 483 1.02 1.56 -15.77
C TYR A 483 2.51 1.27 -15.84
N SER A 484 2.90 0.00 -16.08
CA SER A 484 4.30 -0.43 -15.96
C SER A 484 5.23 0.29 -16.93
N LYS A 485 4.78 0.59 -18.16
CA LYS A 485 5.58 1.28 -19.18
C LYS A 485 5.68 2.79 -18.98
N ALA A 486 4.85 3.38 -18.11
CA ALA A 486 4.83 4.82 -17.82
C ALA A 486 5.68 5.22 -16.59
N GLY A 487 6.53 4.31 -16.09
CA GLY A 487 7.31 4.53 -14.87
C GLY A 487 6.54 4.33 -13.56
N GLN A 488 5.33 3.75 -13.63
CA GLN A 488 4.49 3.43 -12.46
C GLN A 488 4.50 1.92 -12.16
N ASN A 489 5.69 1.38 -11.92
CA ASN A 489 5.92 -0.07 -11.82
C ASN A 489 5.85 -0.64 -10.40
N THR A 490 5.26 0.08 -9.44
CA THR A 490 4.96 -0.39 -8.08
C THR A 490 3.61 0.20 -7.64
N PHE A 491 2.95 -0.38 -6.63
CA PHE A 491 1.72 0.22 -6.09
C PHE A 491 1.95 1.64 -5.56
N TYR A 492 3.12 1.89 -4.94
CA TYR A 492 3.50 3.22 -4.49
C TYR A 492 3.57 4.22 -5.65
N LEU A 493 4.27 3.88 -6.74
CA LEU A 493 4.41 4.78 -7.89
C LEU A 493 3.11 4.94 -8.67
N LYS A 494 2.22 3.95 -8.68
CA LYS A 494 0.85 4.11 -9.19
C LYS A 494 0.03 5.09 -8.35
N LYS A 495 0.22 5.12 -7.02
CA LYS A 495 -0.50 6.02 -6.12
C LYS A 495 -0.02 7.46 -6.21
N PHE A 496 1.29 7.68 -6.20
CA PHE A 496 1.85 9.03 -6.06
C PHE A 496 2.42 9.58 -7.38
N ASN A 497 2.85 8.70 -8.29
CA ASN A 497 3.48 9.06 -9.56
C ASN A 497 4.55 10.15 -9.45
N VAL A 498 5.60 9.86 -8.68
CA VAL A 498 6.71 10.80 -8.42
C VAL A 498 7.91 10.61 -9.35
N LEU A 499 7.90 9.57 -10.19
CA LEU A 499 8.98 9.24 -11.14
C LEU A 499 8.55 9.27 -12.61
N GLY A 500 7.24 9.23 -12.90
CA GLY A 500 6.76 9.30 -14.29
C GLY A 500 7.00 10.66 -14.94
N GLU A 501 6.86 10.73 -16.27
CA GLU A 501 7.05 11.97 -17.04
C GLU A 501 6.05 13.05 -16.62
N ASN A 502 4.78 12.66 -16.41
CA ASN A 502 3.71 13.54 -15.93
C ASN A 502 3.50 13.39 -14.42
N LYS A 503 4.47 13.84 -13.62
CA LYS A 503 4.44 13.71 -12.15
C LYS A 503 3.13 14.23 -11.55
N TYR A 504 2.65 13.57 -10.49
CA TYR A 504 1.39 13.89 -9.78
C TYR A 504 0.11 13.77 -10.61
N LYS A 505 0.18 13.31 -11.86
CA LYS A 505 -0.97 13.03 -12.73
C LYS A 505 -1.10 11.53 -12.93
N HIS A 506 -2.24 11.07 -13.46
CA HIS A 506 -2.48 9.65 -13.72
C HIS A 506 -2.21 8.78 -12.47
N GLN A 507 -2.60 9.30 -11.31
CA GLN A 507 -2.56 8.54 -10.06
C GLN A 507 -3.73 7.57 -10.07
N TYR A 508 -3.45 6.32 -9.73
CA TYR A 508 -4.42 5.22 -9.83
C TYR A 508 -5.59 5.37 -8.83
N MET A 509 -5.38 6.07 -7.72
CA MET A 509 -6.36 6.16 -6.64
C MET A 509 -6.17 7.41 -5.77
N THR A 510 -7.28 7.93 -5.25
CA THR A 510 -7.33 9.07 -4.32
C THR A 510 -7.16 8.64 -2.85
N ASN A 511 -7.56 7.42 -2.48
CA ASN A 511 -7.38 6.89 -1.13
C ASN A 511 -5.89 6.84 -0.73
N ILE A 512 -5.52 7.56 0.33
CA ILE A 512 -4.13 7.64 0.81
C ILE A 512 -3.56 6.28 1.26
N GLU A 513 -4.41 5.37 1.74
CA GLU A 513 -4.00 4.04 2.20
C GLU A 513 -3.83 3.03 1.07
N GLY A 514 -4.20 3.40 -0.16
CA GLY A 514 -4.37 2.49 -1.29
C GLY A 514 -3.14 1.65 -1.59
N ALA A 515 -1.97 2.27 -1.77
CA ALA A 515 -0.74 1.54 -2.10
C ALA A 515 -0.34 0.51 -1.03
N LYS A 516 -0.42 0.89 0.25
CA LYS A 516 -0.16 -0.01 1.38
C LYS A 516 -1.16 -1.16 1.38
N ASN A 517 -2.45 -0.90 1.22
CA ASN A 517 -3.49 -1.93 1.30
C ASN A 517 -3.35 -2.95 0.16
N GLU A 518 -3.11 -2.48 -1.06
CA GLU A 518 -2.82 -3.32 -2.22
C GLU A 518 -1.55 -4.16 -2.02
N GLY A 519 -0.47 -3.54 -1.53
CA GLY A 519 0.77 -4.24 -1.21
C GLY A 519 0.60 -5.31 -0.13
N ALA A 520 -0.08 -4.98 0.97
CA ALA A 520 -0.35 -5.93 2.06
C ALA A 520 -1.23 -7.09 1.60
N MET A 521 -2.20 -6.81 0.72
CA MET A 521 -3.04 -7.84 0.11
C MET A 521 -2.23 -8.75 -0.80
N LEU A 522 -1.37 -8.17 -1.64
CA LEU A 522 -0.44 -8.92 -2.48
C LEU A 522 0.50 -9.80 -1.63
N SER A 523 1.04 -9.29 -0.53
CA SER A 523 1.88 -10.07 0.40
C SER A 523 1.16 -11.31 0.93
N ARG A 524 -0.15 -11.23 1.21
CA ARG A 524 -0.96 -12.38 1.69
C ARG A 524 -1.13 -13.48 0.65
N ALA A 525 -0.97 -13.16 -0.64
CA ALA A 525 -0.99 -14.18 -1.70
C ALA A 525 0.24 -15.10 -1.64
N TYR A 526 1.31 -14.70 -0.94
CA TYR A 526 2.52 -15.51 -0.76
C TYR A 526 2.53 -16.17 0.62
N SER A 527 2.78 -17.48 0.66
CA SER A 527 3.11 -18.13 1.94
C SER A 527 4.49 -17.71 2.43
N GLU A 528 4.80 -17.95 3.70
CA GLU A 528 6.14 -17.68 4.25
C GLU A 528 7.25 -18.47 3.55
N GLU A 529 6.93 -19.62 2.95
CA GLU A 529 7.88 -20.37 2.13
C GLU A 529 8.08 -19.73 0.75
N ASP A 530 7.01 -19.17 0.16
CA ASP A 530 7.09 -18.49 -1.14
C ASP A 530 7.91 -17.20 -1.01
N LYS A 531 7.75 -16.48 0.10
CA LYS A 531 8.52 -15.29 0.43
C LYS A 531 10.03 -15.54 0.52
N LYS A 532 10.51 -16.79 0.66
CA LYS A 532 11.95 -17.11 0.57
C LYS A 532 12.50 -17.04 -0.86
N GLY A 533 11.63 -16.89 -1.86
CA GLY A 533 12.01 -16.67 -3.25
C GLY A 533 12.68 -15.31 -3.49
N VAL A 534 12.96 -15.02 -4.76
CA VAL A 534 13.55 -13.74 -5.20
C VAL A 534 12.44 -12.72 -5.42
N PHE A 535 12.50 -11.61 -4.68
CA PHE A 535 11.63 -10.45 -4.86
C PHE A 535 12.48 -9.20 -4.98
N THR A 536 12.17 -8.36 -5.96
CA THR A 536 12.90 -7.10 -6.19
C THR A 536 12.00 -5.93 -5.82
N PHE A 537 12.38 -5.20 -4.77
CA PHE A 537 11.63 -4.05 -4.26
C PHE A 537 12.28 -2.74 -4.68
N HIS A 538 11.52 -1.90 -5.37
CA HIS A 538 11.90 -0.59 -5.85
C HIS A 538 11.41 0.47 -4.87
N ILE A 539 12.33 0.97 -4.04
CA ILE A 539 11.99 1.79 -2.86
C ILE A 539 12.37 3.25 -3.14
N PRO A 540 11.40 4.18 -3.15
CA PRO A 540 11.67 5.60 -3.34
C PRO A 540 12.51 6.22 -2.22
N VAL A 541 13.39 7.14 -2.60
CA VAL A 541 14.18 7.99 -1.69
C VAL A 541 14.08 9.42 -2.20
N TYR A 542 13.50 10.30 -1.40
CA TYR A 542 13.34 11.72 -1.73
C TYR A 542 14.55 12.53 -1.26
N LYS A 543 14.74 13.71 -1.85
CA LYS A 543 15.72 14.68 -1.35
C LYS A 543 15.21 15.29 -0.04
N ASP A 544 16.13 15.65 0.84
CA ASP A 544 15.85 16.43 2.06
C ASP A 544 14.78 15.81 2.97
N MET A 545 14.72 14.48 3.04
CA MET A 545 13.81 13.78 3.96
C MET A 545 14.17 14.07 5.43
N PRO A 546 13.17 14.10 6.33
CA PRO A 546 13.41 14.24 7.76
C PRO A 546 14.26 13.09 8.28
N GLU A 547 15.06 13.35 9.32
CA GLU A 547 15.99 12.37 9.89
C GLU A 547 15.26 11.10 10.38
N VAL A 548 14.09 11.28 11.00
CA VAL A 548 13.23 10.20 11.49
C VAL A 548 12.04 9.96 10.55
N PRO A 549 11.52 8.72 10.49
CA PRO A 549 10.27 8.44 9.79
C PRO A 549 9.10 9.27 10.33
N GLU A 550 8.25 9.75 9.43
CA GLU A 550 7.06 10.53 9.79
C GLU A 550 6.09 9.67 10.61
N ALA A 551 5.66 10.15 11.78
CA ALA A 551 4.79 9.39 12.66
C ALA A 551 3.33 9.45 12.19
N MET A 552 2.58 8.36 12.37
CA MET A 552 1.15 8.35 12.09
C MET A 552 0.42 9.30 13.07
N PRO A 553 -0.38 10.28 12.59
CA PRO A 553 -1.17 11.11 13.48
C PRO A 553 -2.23 10.27 14.21
N THR A 554 -2.33 10.43 15.54
CA THR A 554 -3.19 9.57 16.39
C THR A 554 -4.38 10.29 17.04
N GLY A 555 -4.35 11.62 17.04
CA GLY A 555 -5.31 12.44 17.75
C GLY A 555 -6.71 12.43 17.13
N ASP A 556 -7.72 12.67 17.95
CA ASP A 556 -9.12 12.64 17.54
C ASP A 556 -9.96 13.65 18.34
N GLY A 557 -11.20 13.89 17.92
CA GLY A 557 -12.06 14.94 18.47
C GLY A 557 -12.02 16.22 17.65
N SER A 558 -12.38 17.35 18.26
CA SER A 558 -12.44 18.64 17.56
C SER A 558 -11.07 19.04 16.99
N PRO A 559 -10.98 19.43 15.71
CA PRO A 559 -9.76 19.98 15.11
C PRO A 559 -9.63 21.48 15.32
N ASN A 560 -10.56 22.12 16.06
CA ASN A 560 -10.65 23.56 16.12
C ASN A 560 -9.55 24.15 17.02
N ASN A 561 -8.47 24.57 16.37
CA ASN A 561 -7.31 25.23 16.95
C ASN A 561 -7.33 26.75 16.73
N ARG A 562 -8.50 27.38 16.54
CA ARG A 562 -8.60 28.83 16.35
C ARG A 562 -8.75 29.58 17.67
N LEU A 563 -8.28 30.83 17.70
CA LEU A 563 -8.62 31.77 18.77
C LEU A 563 -10.02 32.36 18.57
N SER A 564 -10.73 32.64 19.67
CA SER A 564 -11.92 33.49 19.71
C SER A 564 -11.61 34.94 20.06
N SER A 565 -10.45 35.19 20.68
CA SER A 565 -9.94 36.53 20.96
C SER A 565 -8.44 36.52 21.15
N LEU A 566 -7.79 37.62 20.77
CA LEU A 566 -6.40 37.94 21.09
C LEU A 566 -6.31 39.43 21.41
N SER A 567 -5.68 39.78 22.53
CA SER A 567 -5.45 41.17 22.92
C SER A 567 -4.23 41.30 23.83
N ILE A 568 -3.68 42.52 23.89
CA ILE A 568 -2.59 42.86 24.80
C ILE A 568 -3.08 43.98 25.70
N SER A 569 -2.98 43.80 27.02
CA SER A 569 -3.50 44.79 27.97
C SER A 569 -2.80 46.14 27.78
N GLY A 570 -3.57 47.17 27.41
CA GLY A 570 -3.07 48.54 27.20
C GLY A 570 -2.50 48.85 25.82
N TYR A 571 -2.48 47.89 24.89
CA TYR A 571 -1.89 48.08 23.56
C TYR A 571 -2.79 47.51 22.45
N ASN A 572 -2.77 48.18 21.30
CA ASN A 572 -3.47 47.71 20.11
C ASN A 572 -2.59 46.73 19.32
N ILE A 573 -3.20 45.67 18.81
CA ILE A 573 -2.60 44.80 17.80
C ILE A 573 -3.07 45.23 16.41
N THR A 574 -2.18 45.16 15.42
CA THR A 574 -2.47 45.51 14.03
C THR A 574 -2.14 44.33 13.11
N PRO A 575 -3.08 43.89 12.25
CA PRO A 575 -4.47 44.35 12.16
C PRO A 575 -5.27 44.00 13.44
N GLY A 576 -6.49 44.52 13.57
CA GLY A 576 -7.39 44.09 14.64
C GLY A 576 -7.63 42.57 14.59
N PHE A 577 -7.99 41.97 15.72
CA PHE A 577 -8.12 40.51 15.82
C PHE A 577 -9.12 39.94 14.79
N SER A 578 -8.68 38.91 14.08
CA SER A 578 -9.51 38.02 13.26
C SER A 578 -9.03 36.59 13.45
N SER A 579 -9.97 35.64 13.59
CA SER A 579 -9.61 34.22 13.80
C SER A 579 -8.85 33.61 12.62
N ASP A 580 -9.01 34.18 11.41
CA ASP A 580 -8.32 33.79 10.17
C ASP A 580 -6.96 34.50 9.98
N ASN A 581 -6.59 35.44 10.86
CA ASN A 581 -5.29 36.10 10.81
C ASN A 581 -4.33 35.54 11.88
N TYR A 582 -3.17 35.09 11.42
CA TYR A 582 -2.15 34.41 12.24
C TYR A 582 -0.92 35.28 12.53
N SER A 583 -0.86 36.51 12.01
CA SER A 583 0.25 37.43 12.28
C SER A 583 -0.24 38.81 12.66
N TYR A 584 0.29 39.33 13.76
CA TYR A 584 -0.05 40.62 14.32
C TYR A 584 1.22 41.41 14.59
N THR A 585 1.10 42.72 14.64
CA THR A 585 2.15 43.62 15.11
C THR A 585 1.63 44.42 16.30
N VAL A 586 2.46 44.56 17.33
CA VAL A 586 2.25 45.49 18.44
C VAL A 586 3.40 46.49 18.48
N GLU A 587 3.06 47.78 18.62
CA GLU A 587 4.04 48.83 18.88
C GLU A 587 4.07 49.12 20.38
N LEU A 588 5.25 48.99 20.98
CA LEU A 588 5.49 49.18 22.41
C LEU A 588 6.53 50.29 22.62
N PRO A 589 6.37 51.17 23.61
CA PRO A 589 7.44 52.05 24.07
C PRO A 589 8.71 51.29 24.48
N SER A 590 9.89 51.88 24.30
CA SER A 590 11.19 51.23 24.57
C SER A 590 11.37 50.78 26.02
N ASN A 591 10.67 51.40 26.98
CA ASN A 591 10.74 51.10 28.41
C ASN A 591 9.80 49.96 28.87
N VAL A 592 9.01 49.36 27.99
CA VAL A 592 8.11 48.24 28.33
C VAL A 592 8.88 46.93 28.32
N ASN A 593 8.95 46.28 29.48
CA ASN A 593 9.65 45.00 29.66
C ASN A 593 8.71 43.84 30.04
N ASN A 594 7.41 44.08 30.15
CA ASN A 594 6.42 43.04 30.42
C ASN A 594 5.11 43.40 29.70
N VAL A 595 4.47 42.40 29.12
CA VAL A 595 3.14 42.53 28.51
C VAL A 595 2.22 41.43 29.02
N ASN A 596 0.95 41.77 29.25
CA ASN A 596 -0.07 40.79 29.58
C ASN A 596 -0.90 40.48 28.32
N ILE A 597 -0.67 39.30 27.74
CA ILE A 597 -1.35 38.81 26.55
C ILE A 597 -2.56 37.97 26.97
N LYS A 598 -3.75 38.34 26.48
CA LYS A 598 -4.99 37.58 26.70
C LYS A 598 -5.40 36.92 25.40
N ALA A 599 -5.46 35.60 25.42
CA ALA A 599 -5.86 34.79 24.29
C ALA A 599 -6.85 33.72 24.76
N ASN A 600 -7.96 33.56 24.05
CA ASN A 600 -8.95 32.51 24.35
C ASN A 600 -9.14 31.63 23.13
N ALA A 601 -9.18 30.32 23.33
CA ALA A 601 -9.54 29.38 22.27
C ALA A 601 -11.02 29.57 21.84
N ALA A 602 -11.32 29.25 20.59
CA ALA A 602 -12.68 29.18 20.10
C ALA A 602 -13.40 27.90 20.55
N ASP A 603 -12.66 26.81 20.71
CA ASP A 603 -13.17 25.53 21.19
C ASP A 603 -12.80 25.32 22.66
N ALA A 604 -13.79 24.92 23.48
CA ALA A 604 -13.60 24.71 24.91
C ALA A 604 -12.69 23.52 25.25
N SER A 605 -12.50 22.59 24.31
CA SER A 605 -11.60 21.44 24.44
C SER A 605 -10.18 21.72 23.96
N ALA A 606 -9.93 22.89 23.36
CA ALA A 606 -8.60 23.33 22.97
C ALA A 606 -7.86 24.01 24.13
N THR A 607 -6.53 24.01 24.06
CA THR A 607 -5.65 24.65 25.04
C THR A 607 -4.82 25.75 24.37
N VAL A 608 -4.50 26.80 25.12
CA VAL A 608 -3.70 27.94 24.65
C VAL A 608 -2.42 28.04 25.48
N SER A 609 -1.28 28.17 24.83
CA SER A 609 0.01 28.50 25.47
C SER A 609 0.66 29.73 24.84
N GLY A 610 1.58 30.37 25.57
CA GLY A 610 2.22 31.62 25.16
C GLY A 610 1.49 32.89 25.58
N SER A 611 0.29 32.77 26.17
CA SER A 611 -0.46 33.89 26.77
C SER A 611 -0.15 34.07 28.27
N GLY A 612 -0.57 35.20 28.84
CA GLY A 612 -0.32 35.57 30.24
C GLY A 612 0.65 36.73 30.36
N ASP A 613 1.31 36.85 31.50
CA ASP A 613 2.39 37.82 31.71
C ASP A 613 3.67 37.31 31.05
N ILE A 614 4.15 38.05 30.05
CA ILE A 614 5.34 37.72 29.27
C ILE A 614 6.39 38.81 29.46
N GLU A 615 7.51 38.42 30.06
CA GLU A 615 8.69 39.28 30.18
C GLU A 615 9.36 39.45 28.80
N LEU A 616 9.63 40.69 28.43
CA LEU A 616 10.23 41.09 27.16
C LEU A 616 11.66 41.59 27.38
N ASN A 617 12.62 40.86 26.85
CA ASN A 617 14.01 41.30 26.73
C ASN A 617 14.25 42.05 25.40
N SER A 618 15.41 42.68 25.29
CA SER A 618 15.80 43.50 24.12
C SER A 618 15.97 42.70 22.82
N SER A 619 16.06 41.37 22.87
CA SER A 619 16.14 40.51 21.68
C SER A 619 14.80 39.93 21.24
N ASN A 620 13.71 40.12 22.00
CA ASN A 620 12.39 39.66 21.59
C ASN A 620 11.87 40.48 20.41
N SER A 621 11.85 39.86 19.23
CA SER A 621 11.19 40.39 18.02
C SER A 621 9.76 39.88 17.83
N ALA A 622 9.37 38.80 18.52
CA ALA A 622 8.02 38.24 18.48
C ALA A 622 7.67 37.43 19.73
N VAL A 623 6.36 37.25 19.97
CA VAL A 623 5.78 36.29 20.92
C VAL A 623 4.78 35.41 20.17
N ASP A 624 4.92 34.09 20.31
CA ASP A 624 4.05 33.12 19.64
C ASP A 624 3.00 32.57 20.62
N ILE A 625 1.74 32.59 20.20
CA ILE A 625 0.61 31.97 20.89
C ILE A 625 0.26 30.68 20.16
N ILE A 626 0.31 29.56 20.87
CA ILE A 626 0.02 28.23 20.30
C ILE A 626 -1.32 27.75 20.81
N VAL A 627 -2.24 27.49 19.90
CA VAL A 627 -3.52 26.83 20.20
C VAL A 627 -3.40 25.37 19.82
N THR A 628 -3.63 24.47 20.77
CA THR A 628 -3.65 23.03 20.52
C THR A 628 -5.10 22.54 20.63
N ALA A 629 -5.66 22.05 19.52
CA ALA A 629 -7.00 21.48 19.48
C ALA A 629 -7.08 20.15 20.24
N GLN A 630 -8.31 19.66 20.48
CA GLN A 630 -8.56 18.37 21.14
C GLN A 630 -7.85 17.21 20.43
N ASN A 631 -7.82 17.23 19.10
CA ASN A 631 -7.15 16.21 18.30
C ASN A 631 -5.63 16.40 18.21
N GLY A 632 -5.06 17.34 18.96
CA GLY A 632 -3.62 17.62 19.01
C GLY A 632 -3.08 18.46 17.86
N THR A 633 -3.88 18.80 16.85
CA THR A 633 -3.45 19.75 15.80
C THR A 633 -3.19 21.12 16.41
N LYS A 634 -2.14 21.78 15.94
CA LYS A 634 -1.66 23.05 16.50
C LYS A 634 -1.76 24.15 15.46
N GLU A 635 -2.07 25.35 15.94
CA GLU A 635 -2.02 26.56 15.14
C GLU A 635 -1.23 27.63 15.89
N LYS A 636 -0.51 28.46 15.13
CA LYS A 636 0.38 29.47 15.68
C LYS A 636 -0.06 30.87 15.28
N TYR A 637 -0.34 31.71 16.27
CA TYR A 637 -0.57 33.13 16.11
C TYR A 637 0.67 33.90 16.60
N SER A 638 1.34 34.60 15.70
CA SER A 638 2.58 35.34 16.02
C SER A 638 2.32 36.82 16.22
N ILE A 639 2.83 37.38 17.30
CA ILE A 639 2.76 38.81 17.63
C ILE A 639 4.17 39.39 17.46
N ASN A 640 4.42 40.07 16.35
CA ASN A 640 5.64 40.81 16.10
C ASN A 640 5.70 42.05 16.99
N ILE A 641 6.81 42.23 17.69
CA ILE A 641 7.01 43.35 18.62
C ILE A 641 7.87 44.39 17.93
N LYS A 642 7.34 45.60 17.78
CA LYS A 642 8.10 46.79 17.38
C LYS A 642 8.28 47.67 18.60
N ARG A 643 9.52 47.90 19.00
CA ARG A 643 9.84 48.88 20.04
C ARG A 643 10.00 50.25 19.39
N GLY A 644 9.25 51.24 19.85
CA GLY A 644 9.52 52.65 19.52
C GLY A 644 10.88 53.05 20.06
N ASN A 645 11.56 54.00 19.39
CA ASN A 645 12.81 54.57 19.87
C ASN A 645 12.62 55.26 21.22
#